data_AF-A0A9P1FCL6-F1
#
_entry.id   AF-A0A9P1FCL6-F1
#
_cell.length_a   1.000
_cell.length_b   1.000
_cell.length_c   1.000
_cell.angle_alpha   90.00
_cell.angle_beta   90.00
_cell.angle_gamma   90.00
#
_symmetry.space_group_name_H-M   'P 1'
#
loop_
_entity.id
_entity.type
_entity.pdbx_description
1 polymer ?
#
loop_
_entity_poly.entity_id
_entity_poly.type
_entity_poly.pdbx_seq_one_letter_code
_entity_poly.pdbx_strand_id
1 'polypeptide(L)'
;MAQGGSMSSSEESRQRLAVALIVRDEEKTLPATLASVQNIADQIVVVDTGSTDRTAKIAREFGATVIAFPWEDSFSAARNRAMADIRAEWILWIDAGEKLSAADSQSLRQLVDEQSDANTCYAVWIELPQATANSYAERVTQIRLIPSSAALRFTGRVRETLLPAIEGGKFQIERSEIHLLRSSRDHDSQRKHDLAVRDLPLIEQEIVENGRLPKWLVAAGDVHVNLSDPSTAHTCYREALKTAEKGSTDQLAAYYGLLTCCGTAADTDDSPMEICIEALEVFPFDAQLLCAMGNYMQAVGQTEMATRAFELAMNYGEVNPTLWHVADVTEMAALCLSALLRNQKEYERAQAALTESLAARPDSVRLQRAMLDLYIRQSRQHEALAVVDAMPGTVPHRHALRSAVRGACQVQEKNWIPAVAYLQSAYSAGCRDVVCLQWLSVALISTGCLEAAEPVVKAWLAIEPHNAEVRRYAELLSNRGAEDSVAAATGLGASDAVATFSVTTSTDEAASTNYIVTTAEAAASEAKSSEKATPSKHLQSLRIDAASQPNDSNIHLQLGTALVEHGQDEEAEKIWRSYLSHSPKDPKITTALSELLVTTRRVQEGLDLAAPLVQSGEVSTGYREFTAGIAQFNREQWDQALEHFEASHEAGYNQPRLLEYHARCLDQLERYSEAEPLWRELLLREPTNATAHDELAKLLKSTGRGDEAALVRAQLKRLQSIPAQLEYPGGGMSHPTMSTSKDTVASFWDENVWQSIPQRYWSSNPILDEYINQQIIEPRSVNSHISWWISKYHPTGVSENLLSLACGGGHAERIALKEGSAQRTVGYDVSPKSLEIARAEAAADGLADCVEYEIRDLNSDSLPRSEFDAAISFGCLHHIENLEWLYAEVAASLRSGGVFYLNEYAGPNRFQYSDALIREVNKVIRTLPDAAVQTQELRRISPEAIIETDPSEAIRAIDVDAKLHDSFDVIDGRGYGGGLLYTLWAQVIDPAYFMQLHDPKVLELLGWLCQLDFELTASGTIENLFISHVLCPKGQQGDRYSTYDPQAAMKAHSDFVEAQIAALGDPHAV
;
A
#
# COMPACT_ATOMS: atom_id res chain seq x y z
N MET A 1 -63.49 -58.11 -2.20
CA MET A 1 -63.73 -56.69 -1.90
C MET A 1 -62.41 -55.98 -2.06
N ALA A 2 -62.27 -55.21 -3.14
CA ALA A 2 -61.18 -54.28 -3.33
C ALA A 2 -61.45 -53.06 -2.44
N GLN A 3 -60.46 -52.62 -1.68
CA GLN A 3 -60.38 -51.23 -1.24
C GLN A 3 -59.10 -50.66 -1.84
N GLY A 4 -59.30 -49.92 -2.94
CA GLY A 4 -58.28 -49.04 -3.48
C GLY A 4 -58.05 -47.92 -2.48
N GLY A 5 -56.81 -47.85 -1.97
CA GLY A 5 -56.28 -46.61 -1.43
C GLY A 5 -55.98 -45.70 -2.62
N SER A 6 -56.74 -44.62 -2.74
CA SER A 6 -56.41 -43.47 -3.56
C SER A 6 -55.04 -42.94 -3.12
N MET A 7 -53.97 -43.23 -3.86
CA MET A 7 -52.77 -42.41 -3.82
C MET A 7 -53.21 -40.98 -4.19
N SER A 8 -52.81 -39.99 -3.40
CA SER A 8 -53.16 -38.60 -3.65
C SER A 8 -52.63 -38.19 -5.02
N SER A 9 -53.42 -37.42 -5.76
CA SER A 9 -53.10 -36.83 -7.06
C SER A 9 -51.96 -35.78 -7.01
N SER A 10 -51.07 -35.85 -6.00
CA SER A 10 -49.98 -34.91 -5.76
C SER A 10 -48.59 -35.51 -6.05
N GLU A 11 -48.46 -36.83 -6.21
CA GLU A 11 -47.19 -37.46 -6.61
C GLU A 11 -46.96 -37.44 -8.14
N GLU A 12 -48.01 -37.20 -8.95
CA GLU A 12 -47.93 -37.21 -10.41
C GLU A 12 -47.42 -35.89 -11.04
N SER A 13 -47.20 -34.81 -10.28
CA SER A 13 -46.74 -33.50 -10.83
C SER A 13 -45.35 -33.03 -10.36
N ARG A 14 -44.64 -33.81 -9.54
CA ARG A 14 -43.35 -33.38 -8.98
C ARG A 14 -42.24 -33.46 -10.03
N GLN A 15 -41.71 -32.33 -10.49
CA GLN A 15 -40.64 -32.28 -11.49
C GLN A 15 -39.28 -32.56 -10.85
N ARG A 16 -38.38 -33.31 -11.50
CA ARG A 16 -37.09 -33.62 -10.89
C ARG A 16 -36.16 -32.42 -11.00
N LEU A 17 -35.49 -32.13 -9.90
CA LEU A 17 -34.50 -31.07 -9.79
C LEU A 17 -33.12 -31.67 -9.58
N ALA A 18 -32.18 -31.35 -10.47
CA ALA A 18 -30.76 -31.57 -10.24
C ALA A 18 -30.11 -30.31 -9.66
N VAL A 19 -29.21 -30.49 -8.70
CA VAL A 19 -28.32 -29.45 -8.21
C VAL A 19 -26.92 -29.74 -8.72
N ALA A 20 -26.32 -28.78 -9.41
CA ALA A 20 -25.03 -28.92 -10.07
C ALA A 20 -24.01 -27.93 -9.50
N LEU A 21 -22.79 -28.43 -9.24
CA LEU A 21 -21.66 -27.65 -8.74
C LEU A 21 -20.38 -28.01 -9.51
N ILE A 22 -19.48 -27.03 -9.63
CA ILE A 22 -18.07 -27.25 -9.92
C ILE A 22 -17.27 -26.92 -8.66
N VAL A 23 -16.28 -27.74 -8.30
CA VAL A 23 -15.54 -27.60 -7.03
C VAL A 23 -14.05 -27.87 -7.21
N ARG A 24 -13.24 -27.20 -6.40
CA ARG A 24 -11.82 -27.49 -6.17
C ARG A 24 -11.44 -27.04 -4.77
N ASP A 25 -10.98 -27.96 -3.93
CA ASP A 25 -10.46 -27.66 -2.58
C ASP A 25 -11.41 -26.85 -1.68
N GLU A 26 -12.67 -27.29 -1.57
CA GLU A 26 -13.74 -26.64 -0.82
C GLU A 26 -14.25 -27.46 0.39
N GLU A 27 -13.39 -28.26 1.03
CA GLU A 27 -13.79 -29.14 2.13
C GLU A 27 -14.46 -28.42 3.31
N LYS A 28 -14.12 -27.13 3.51
CA LYS A 28 -14.62 -26.31 4.63
C LYS A 28 -16.04 -25.80 4.42
N THR A 29 -16.47 -25.57 3.18
CA THR A 29 -17.75 -24.90 2.87
C THR A 29 -18.77 -25.80 2.22
N LEU A 30 -18.31 -26.79 1.44
CA LEU A 30 -19.16 -27.72 0.73
C LEU A 30 -20.20 -28.42 1.63
N PRO A 31 -19.92 -28.83 2.88
CA PRO A 31 -20.93 -29.46 3.74
C PRO A 31 -22.18 -28.59 3.97
N ALA A 32 -21.99 -27.29 4.21
CA ALA A 32 -23.11 -26.37 4.48
C ALA A 32 -23.94 -26.12 3.20
N THR A 33 -23.27 -25.98 2.06
CA THR A 33 -23.92 -25.87 0.75
C THR A 33 -24.77 -27.10 0.44
N LEU A 34 -24.19 -28.29 0.51
CA LEU A 34 -24.90 -29.54 0.21
C LEU A 34 -26.04 -29.82 1.19
N ALA A 35 -25.86 -29.55 2.48
CA ALA A 35 -26.92 -29.70 3.47
C ALA A 35 -28.15 -28.80 3.16
N SER A 36 -27.93 -27.60 2.63
CA SER A 36 -29.03 -26.66 2.32
C SER A 36 -29.92 -27.13 1.16
N VAL A 37 -29.36 -27.91 0.23
CA VAL A 37 -30.08 -28.37 -0.98
C VAL A 37 -30.50 -29.84 -0.93
N GLN A 38 -30.02 -30.61 0.05
CA GLN A 38 -30.23 -32.05 0.13
C GLN A 38 -31.72 -32.46 0.14
N ASN A 39 -32.59 -31.63 0.73
CA ASN A 39 -34.02 -31.94 0.85
C ASN A 39 -34.85 -31.56 -0.39
N ILE A 40 -34.28 -30.80 -1.32
CA ILE A 40 -34.99 -30.32 -2.53
C ILE A 40 -34.45 -30.97 -3.81
N ALA A 41 -33.20 -31.44 -3.79
CA ALA A 41 -32.54 -32.06 -4.93
C ALA A 41 -32.93 -33.54 -5.09
N ASP A 42 -33.37 -33.91 -6.29
CA ASP A 42 -33.58 -35.30 -6.70
C ASP A 42 -32.28 -35.94 -7.23
N GLN A 43 -31.34 -35.10 -7.69
CA GLN A 43 -29.99 -35.48 -8.10
C GLN A 43 -29.01 -34.39 -7.68
N ILE A 44 -27.84 -34.76 -7.14
CA ILE A 44 -26.73 -33.82 -6.92
C ILE A 44 -25.56 -34.26 -7.79
N VAL A 45 -25.05 -33.35 -8.63
CA VAL A 45 -23.91 -33.57 -9.52
C VAL A 45 -22.79 -32.60 -9.15
N VAL A 46 -21.62 -33.14 -8.83
CA VAL A 46 -20.44 -32.36 -8.47
C VAL A 46 -19.33 -32.69 -9.46
N VAL A 47 -18.85 -31.69 -10.19
CA VAL A 47 -17.67 -31.81 -11.04
C VAL A 47 -16.47 -31.32 -10.25
N ASP A 48 -15.56 -32.24 -9.93
CA ASP A 48 -14.32 -31.96 -9.22
C ASP A 48 -13.20 -31.71 -10.23
N THR A 49 -12.64 -30.49 -10.21
CA THR A 49 -11.64 -30.05 -11.19
C THR A 49 -10.19 -30.35 -10.80
N GLY A 50 -9.99 -31.12 -9.72
CA GLY A 50 -8.67 -31.56 -9.27
C GLY A 50 -8.38 -31.26 -7.80
N SER A 51 -9.37 -31.48 -6.92
CA SER A 51 -9.20 -31.30 -5.47
C SER A 51 -8.13 -32.24 -4.91
N THR A 52 -7.31 -31.71 -4.00
CA THR A 52 -6.27 -32.42 -3.24
C THR A 52 -6.69 -32.69 -1.80
N ASP A 53 -7.73 -32.01 -1.33
CA ASP A 53 -8.32 -32.14 0.00
C ASP A 53 -9.47 -33.20 0.05
N ARG A 54 -10.29 -33.15 1.12
CA ARG A 54 -11.41 -34.09 1.29
C ARG A 54 -12.68 -33.73 0.50
N THR A 55 -12.68 -32.71 -0.35
CA THR A 55 -13.85 -32.21 -1.09
C THR A 55 -14.62 -33.30 -1.81
N ALA A 56 -13.93 -34.11 -2.64
CA ALA A 56 -14.56 -35.20 -3.39
C ALA A 56 -15.17 -36.28 -2.49
N LYS A 57 -14.58 -36.53 -1.32
CA LYS A 57 -15.07 -37.50 -0.35
C LYS A 57 -16.35 -36.98 0.31
N ILE A 58 -16.35 -35.72 0.74
CA ILE A 58 -17.50 -35.05 1.34
C ILE A 58 -18.69 -35.05 0.38
N ALA A 59 -18.49 -34.69 -0.89
CA ALA A 59 -19.56 -34.71 -1.88
C ALA A 59 -20.24 -36.11 -1.99
N ARG A 60 -19.45 -37.19 -2.01
CA ARG A 60 -19.99 -38.57 -2.05
C ARG A 60 -20.75 -38.94 -0.77
N GLU A 61 -20.28 -38.49 0.40
CA GLU A 61 -20.97 -38.72 1.68
C GLU A 61 -22.36 -38.08 1.72
N PHE A 62 -22.57 -36.97 1.00
CA PHE A 62 -23.87 -36.33 0.82
C PHE A 62 -24.75 -36.96 -0.28
N GLY A 63 -24.29 -38.04 -0.92
CA GLY A 63 -25.01 -38.73 -1.98
C GLY A 63 -24.85 -38.10 -3.38
N ALA A 64 -23.88 -37.20 -3.56
CA ALA A 64 -23.63 -36.60 -4.86
C ALA A 64 -22.93 -37.57 -5.83
N THR A 65 -23.27 -37.46 -7.11
CA THR A 65 -22.49 -38.05 -8.20
C THR A 65 -21.28 -37.17 -8.45
N VAL A 66 -20.09 -37.65 -8.08
CA VAL A 66 -18.83 -36.92 -8.27
C VAL A 66 -18.16 -37.32 -9.57
N ILE A 67 -17.99 -36.35 -10.46
CA ILE A 67 -17.33 -36.49 -11.76
C ILE A 67 -15.95 -35.86 -11.64
N ALA A 68 -14.89 -36.66 -11.79
CA ALA A 68 -13.55 -36.12 -11.95
C ALA A 68 -13.41 -35.54 -13.37
N PHE A 69 -12.99 -34.27 -13.46
CA PHE A 69 -12.79 -33.57 -14.72
C PHE A 69 -11.50 -32.77 -14.62
N PRO A 70 -10.42 -33.12 -15.35
CA PRO A 70 -9.20 -32.33 -15.33
C PRO A 70 -9.47 -30.86 -15.64
N TRP A 71 -8.81 -29.95 -14.94
CA TRP A 71 -8.92 -28.52 -15.25
C TRP A 71 -8.33 -28.24 -16.64
N GLU A 72 -9.14 -27.67 -17.54
CA GLU A 72 -8.81 -27.37 -18.94
C GLU A 72 -8.86 -25.86 -19.23
N ASP A 73 -8.58 -25.02 -18.24
CA ASP A 73 -8.61 -23.54 -18.36
C ASP A 73 -9.95 -23.00 -18.88
N SER A 74 -11.05 -23.60 -18.41
CA SER A 74 -12.41 -23.22 -18.79
C SER A 74 -13.46 -23.65 -17.76
N PHE A 75 -14.09 -22.67 -17.12
CA PHE A 75 -15.23 -22.90 -16.24
C PHE A 75 -16.46 -23.40 -17.01
N SER A 76 -16.70 -22.88 -18.23
CA SER A 76 -17.80 -23.37 -19.07
C SER A 76 -17.63 -24.85 -19.45
N ALA A 77 -16.40 -25.33 -19.68
CA ALA A 77 -16.15 -26.75 -19.97
C ALA A 77 -16.58 -27.64 -18.79
N ALA A 78 -16.20 -27.27 -17.56
CA ALA A 78 -16.59 -27.98 -16.35
C ALA A 78 -18.12 -27.94 -16.12
N ARG A 79 -18.77 -26.78 -16.31
CA ARG A 79 -20.24 -26.67 -16.17
C ARG A 79 -20.97 -27.51 -17.22
N ASN A 80 -20.55 -27.44 -18.49
CA ASN A 80 -21.13 -28.23 -19.57
C ASN A 80 -20.92 -29.74 -19.38
N ARG A 81 -19.80 -30.16 -18.77
CA ARG A 81 -19.56 -31.56 -18.40
C ARG A 81 -20.58 -32.06 -17.38
N ALA A 82 -20.93 -31.25 -16.38
CA ALA A 82 -21.96 -31.58 -15.40
C ALA A 82 -23.32 -31.81 -16.09
N MET A 83 -23.70 -30.90 -17.00
CA MET A 83 -24.98 -30.96 -17.72
C MET A 83 -25.16 -32.26 -18.53
N ALA A 84 -24.07 -32.87 -19.02
CA ALA A 84 -24.14 -34.11 -19.78
C ALA A 84 -24.63 -35.32 -18.93
N ASP A 85 -24.39 -35.30 -17.62
CA ASP A 85 -24.71 -36.39 -16.69
C ASP A 85 -26.00 -36.15 -15.90
N ILE A 86 -26.61 -34.98 -16.05
CA ILE A 86 -27.89 -34.67 -15.43
C ILE A 86 -29.03 -35.41 -16.13
N ARG A 87 -29.95 -35.95 -15.32
CA ARG A 87 -31.14 -36.72 -15.76
C ARG A 87 -32.45 -36.16 -15.19
N ALA A 88 -32.41 -34.92 -14.70
CA ALA A 88 -33.54 -34.18 -14.16
C ALA A 88 -34.10 -33.21 -15.21
N GLU A 89 -35.37 -32.80 -15.05
CA GLU A 89 -36.02 -31.79 -15.91
C GLU A 89 -35.48 -30.37 -15.65
N TRP A 90 -35.06 -30.08 -14.41
CA TRP A 90 -34.51 -28.78 -14.00
C TRP A 90 -33.12 -28.88 -13.42
N ILE A 91 -32.34 -27.81 -13.57
CA ILE A 91 -30.97 -27.68 -13.07
C ILE A 91 -30.87 -26.41 -12.25
N LEU A 92 -30.52 -26.53 -10.98
CA LEU A 92 -30.07 -25.44 -10.12
C LEU A 92 -28.54 -25.43 -10.05
N TRP A 93 -27.93 -24.35 -10.50
CA TRP A 93 -26.51 -24.06 -10.30
C TRP A 93 -26.30 -23.37 -8.96
N ILE A 94 -25.35 -23.88 -8.18
CA ILE A 94 -24.93 -23.29 -6.91
C ILE A 94 -23.41 -23.41 -6.78
N ASP A 95 -22.75 -22.37 -6.28
CA ASP A 95 -21.31 -22.41 -6.04
C ASP A 95 -21.00 -22.95 -4.63
N ALA A 96 -19.81 -23.52 -4.43
CA ALA A 96 -19.38 -23.95 -3.11
C ALA A 96 -19.25 -22.75 -2.15
N GLY A 97 -19.97 -22.80 -1.03
CA GLY A 97 -20.12 -21.69 -0.08
C GLY A 97 -21.40 -20.88 -0.22
N GLU A 98 -22.21 -21.12 -1.26
CA GLU A 98 -23.59 -20.62 -1.37
C GLU A 98 -24.56 -21.57 -0.66
N LYS A 99 -25.65 -21.04 -0.08
CA LYS A 99 -26.69 -21.85 0.56
C LYS A 99 -28.09 -21.23 0.42
N LEU A 100 -29.12 -22.07 0.41
CA LEU A 100 -30.50 -21.64 0.52
C LEU A 100 -30.94 -21.54 1.99
N SER A 101 -31.80 -20.57 2.30
CA SER A 101 -32.55 -20.61 3.55
C SER A 101 -33.64 -21.69 3.48
N ALA A 102 -34.22 -22.06 4.63
CA ALA A 102 -35.34 -22.99 4.65
C ALA A 102 -36.56 -22.45 3.89
N ALA A 103 -36.80 -21.14 3.96
CA ALA A 103 -37.88 -20.47 3.23
C ALA A 103 -37.60 -20.47 1.72
N ASP A 104 -36.39 -20.10 1.30
CA ASP A 104 -35.99 -20.10 -0.11
C ASP A 104 -35.99 -21.51 -0.70
N SER A 105 -35.61 -22.53 0.08
CA SER A 105 -35.70 -23.93 -0.34
C SER A 105 -37.15 -24.34 -0.64
N GLN A 106 -38.09 -23.91 0.19
CA GLN A 106 -39.52 -24.16 -0.01
C GLN A 106 -40.04 -23.39 -1.23
N SER A 107 -39.70 -22.11 -1.37
CA SER A 107 -40.08 -21.28 -2.51
C SER A 107 -39.52 -21.83 -3.83
N LEU A 108 -38.27 -22.28 -3.85
CA LEU A 108 -37.66 -22.89 -5.02
C LEU A 108 -38.37 -24.19 -5.40
N ARG A 109 -38.68 -25.04 -4.41
CA ARG A 109 -39.41 -26.28 -4.66
C ARG A 109 -40.80 -25.99 -5.25
N GLN A 110 -41.50 -25.00 -4.69
CA GLN A 110 -42.79 -24.55 -5.21
C GLN A 110 -42.68 -24.02 -6.64
N LEU A 111 -41.68 -23.19 -6.92
CA LEU A 111 -41.44 -22.64 -8.26
C LEU A 111 -41.27 -23.77 -9.27
N VAL A 112 -40.39 -24.75 -8.98
CA VAL A 112 -40.13 -25.90 -9.87
C VAL A 112 -41.39 -26.74 -10.09
N ASP A 113 -42.14 -27.05 -9.03
CA ASP A 113 -43.28 -27.99 -9.13
C ASP A 113 -44.55 -27.37 -9.73
N GLU A 114 -44.79 -26.08 -9.51
CA GLU A 114 -46.09 -25.47 -9.78
C GLU A 114 -46.06 -24.35 -10.83
N GLN A 115 -44.91 -23.67 -11.00
CA GLN A 115 -44.85 -22.39 -11.70
C GLN A 115 -43.83 -22.36 -12.85
N SER A 116 -43.00 -23.41 -12.97
CA SER A 116 -41.88 -23.42 -13.89
C SER A 116 -42.31 -23.65 -15.35
N ASP A 117 -41.77 -22.87 -16.28
CA ASP A 117 -41.99 -23.03 -17.72
C ASP A 117 -40.73 -23.58 -18.41
N ALA A 118 -40.86 -24.62 -19.22
CA ALA A 118 -39.74 -25.30 -19.87
C ALA A 118 -38.93 -24.43 -20.85
N ASN A 119 -39.43 -23.24 -21.19
CA ASN A 119 -38.77 -22.23 -22.01
C ASN A 119 -38.30 -21.02 -21.18
N THR A 120 -38.35 -21.07 -19.85
CA THR A 120 -37.92 -19.98 -18.98
C THR A 120 -36.68 -20.37 -18.17
N CYS A 121 -35.67 -19.51 -18.19
CA CYS A 121 -34.53 -19.53 -17.29
C CYS A 121 -34.76 -18.51 -16.16
N TYR A 122 -34.53 -18.89 -14.91
CA TYR A 122 -34.77 -18.03 -13.76
C TYR A 122 -33.47 -17.42 -13.23
N ALA A 123 -33.46 -16.10 -13.14
CA ALA A 123 -32.45 -15.34 -12.42
C ALA A 123 -32.78 -15.34 -10.93
N VAL A 124 -31.81 -15.74 -10.11
CA VAL A 124 -31.90 -15.90 -8.66
C VAL A 124 -31.04 -14.83 -8.01
N TRP A 125 -31.50 -14.27 -6.89
CA TRP A 125 -30.72 -13.35 -6.09
C TRP A 125 -29.57 -14.08 -5.41
N ILE A 126 -28.37 -13.55 -5.56
CA ILE A 126 -27.19 -13.94 -4.79
C ILE A 126 -26.90 -12.79 -3.84
N GLU A 127 -26.91 -13.09 -2.55
CA GLU A 127 -26.65 -12.12 -1.51
C GLU A 127 -25.36 -12.44 -0.79
N LEU A 128 -24.46 -11.46 -0.74
CA LEU A 128 -23.30 -11.48 0.12
C LEU A 128 -23.64 -10.69 1.38
N PRO A 129 -23.90 -11.34 2.52
CA PRO A 129 -24.27 -10.64 3.74
C PRO A 129 -23.11 -9.78 4.26
N GLN A 130 -23.44 -8.75 5.03
CA GLN A 130 -22.48 -7.91 5.74
C GLN A 130 -21.55 -8.76 6.63
N ALA A 131 -20.23 -8.64 6.46
CA ALA A 131 -19.24 -9.36 7.26
C ALA A 131 -18.87 -8.63 8.56
N THR A 132 -18.74 -7.31 8.49
CA THR A 132 -18.36 -6.41 9.59
C THR A 132 -19.30 -5.19 9.62
N ALA A 133 -19.32 -4.46 10.74
CA ALA A 133 -20.11 -3.24 10.87
C ALA A 133 -19.84 -2.18 9.77
N ASN A 134 -18.65 -2.24 9.14
CA ASN A 134 -18.20 -1.29 8.12
C ASN A 134 -18.38 -1.80 6.67
N SER A 135 -18.84 -3.04 6.47
CA SER A 135 -19.12 -3.62 5.13
C SER A 135 -20.62 -3.55 4.81
N TYR A 136 -21.00 -3.65 3.53
CA TYR A 136 -22.42 -3.80 3.15
C TYR A 136 -22.80 -5.23 2.84
N ALA A 137 -24.11 -5.45 2.91
CA ALA A 137 -24.69 -6.51 2.14
C ALA A 137 -24.69 -6.10 0.65
N GLU A 138 -24.14 -6.95 -0.19
CA GLU A 138 -24.16 -6.79 -1.64
C GLU A 138 -25.06 -7.85 -2.25
N ARG A 139 -25.64 -7.56 -3.41
CA ARG A 139 -26.45 -8.54 -4.13
C ARG A 139 -26.37 -8.39 -5.63
N VAL A 140 -26.68 -9.46 -6.32
CA VAL A 140 -26.78 -9.53 -7.78
C VAL A 140 -27.79 -10.61 -8.16
N THR A 141 -28.38 -10.50 -9.34
CA THR A 141 -29.18 -11.57 -9.96
C THR A 141 -28.34 -12.31 -10.99
N GLN A 142 -28.34 -13.64 -10.92
CA GLN A 142 -27.70 -14.49 -11.92
C GLN A 142 -28.63 -15.62 -12.35
N ILE A 143 -28.51 -16.05 -13.59
CA ILE A 143 -29.27 -17.19 -14.12
C ILE A 143 -28.75 -18.46 -13.44
N ARG A 144 -29.51 -19.00 -12.49
CA ARG A 144 -29.11 -20.17 -11.69
C ARG A 144 -30.05 -21.36 -11.86
N LEU A 145 -31.35 -21.14 -12.10
CA LEU A 145 -32.31 -22.22 -12.30
C LEU A 145 -32.72 -22.28 -13.79
N ILE A 146 -32.43 -23.39 -14.44
CA ILE A 146 -32.62 -23.55 -15.89
C ILE A 146 -33.30 -24.88 -16.23
N PRO A 147 -34.05 -24.96 -17.35
CA PRO A 147 -34.57 -26.22 -17.85
C PRO A 147 -33.43 -27.06 -18.42
N SER A 148 -33.52 -28.37 -18.25
CA SER A 148 -32.56 -29.32 -18.80
C SER A 148 -32.75 -29.41 -20.32
N SER A 149 -31.90 -28.70 -21.05
CA SER A 149 -31.96 -28.63 -22.51
C SER A 149 -30.58 -28.76 -23.15
N ALA A 150 -30.50 -29.50 -24.26
CA ALA A 150 -29.30 -29.57 -25.08
C ALA A 150 -28.96 -28.23 -25.76
N ALA A 151 -29.93 -27.33 -25.89
CA ALA A 151 -29.74 -26.00 -26.48
C ALA A 151 -29.08 -25.00 -25.52
N LEU A 152 -29.14 -25.22 -24.21
CA LEU A 152 -28.52 -24.35 -23.21
C LEU A 152 -27.09 -24.83 -22.93
N ARG A 153 -26.10 -24.01 -23.28
CA ARG A 153 -24.67 -24.31 -23.08
C ARG A 153 -23.95 -23.07 -22.58
N PHE A 154 -23.11 -23.25 -21.56
CA PHE A 154 -22.25 -22.18 -21.07
C PHE A 154 -21.17 -21.89 -22.10
N THR A 155 -20.87 -20.61 -22.27
CA THR A 155 -19.77 -20.12 -23.11
C THR A 155 -18.92 -19.13 -22.31
N GLY A 156 -17.62 -19.10 -22.59
CA GLY A 156 -16.62 -18.29 -21.88
C GLY A 156 -15.75 -19.13 -20.96
N ARG A 157 -14.43 -18.89 -20.95
CA ARG A 157 -13.45 -19.54 -20.08
C ARG A 157 -13.65 -19.12 -18.63
N VAL A 158 -14.00 -17.86 -18.41
CA VAL A 158 -14.28 -17.19 -17.13
C VAL A 158 -15.44 -16.21 -17.31
N ARG A 159 -16.18 -15.93 -16.23
CA ARG A 159 -17.48 -15.21 -16.30
C ARG A 159 -18.41 -15.82 -17.35
N GLU A 160 -18.45 -17.13 -17.35
CA GLU A 160 -19.19 -17.95 -18.28
C GLU A 160 -20.70 -17.70 -18.18
N THR A 161 -21.36 -17.68 -19.33
CA THR A 161 -22.75 -17.24 -19.45
C THR A 161 -23.57 -18.17 -20.35
N LEU A 162 -24.88 -18.17 -20.13
CA LEU A 162 -25.88 -18.83 -20.98
C LEU A 162 -26.55 -17.86 -21.96
N LEU A 163 -26.27 -16.55 -21.87
CA LEU A 163 -26.95 -15.52 -22.66
C LEU A 163 -26.96 -15.80 -24.17
N PRO A 164 -25.84 -16.16 -24.83
CA PRO A 164 -25.86 -16.44 -26.27
C PRO A 164 -26.82 -17.57 -26.67
N ALA A 165 -27.01 -18.56 -25.80
CA ALA A 165 -27.95 -19.67 -26.04
C ALA A 165 -29.41 -19.25 -25.84
N ILE A 166 -29.68 -18.34 -24.90
CA ILE A 166 -31.01 -17.84 -24.56
C ILE A 166 -31.49 -16.83 -25.62
N GLU A 167 -30.64 -15.86 -25.97
CA GLU A 167 -30.90 -14.81 -26.96
C GLU A 167 -31.13 -15.35 -28.38
N GLY A 168 -30.73 -16.61 -28.65
CA GLY A 168 -31.09 -17.36 -29.85
C GLY A 168 -32.60 -17.62 -30.03
N GLY A 169 -33.45 -17.13 -29.12
CA GLY A 169 -34.89 -16.93 -29.32
C GLY A 169 -35.80 -18.07 -28.84
N LYS A 170 -35.26 -19.06 -28.11
CA LYS A 170 -36.04 -20.20 -27.58
C LYS A 170 -36.33 -20.13 -26.09
N PHE A 171 -35.59 -19.31 -25.35
CA PHE A 171 -35.74 -19.20 -23.91
C PHE A 171 -35.93 -17.74 -23.50
N GLN A 172 -36.71 -17.51 -22.46
CA GLN A 172 -36.86 -16.21 -21.81
C GLN A 172 -36.21 -16.21 -20.43
N ILE A 173 -35.90 -15.02 -19.93
CA ILE A 173 -35.35 -14.84 -18.58
C ILE A 173 -36.42 -14.21 -17.70
N GLU A 174 -36.73 -14.85 -16.59
CA GLU A 174 -37.59 -14.30 -15.55
C GLU A 174 -36.80 -14.15 -14.24
N ARG A 175 -37.09 -13.11 -13.47
CA ARG A 175 -36.50 -12.93 -12.14
C ARG A 175 -37.33 -13.69 -11.11
N SER A 176 -36.64 -14.35 -10.18
CA SER A 176 -37.26 -15.02 -9.04
C SER A 176 -36.96 -14.25 -7.75
N GLU A 177 -37.83 -14.40 -6.76
CA GLU A 177 -37.66 -13.89 -5.39
C GLU A 177 -36.88 -14.88 -4.49
N ILE A 178 -36.12 -15.80 -5.10
CA ILE A 178 -35.33 -16.80 -4.38
C ILE A 178 -33.95 -16.21 -4.11
N HIS A 179 -33.42 -16.44 -2.90
CA HIS A 179 -32.14 -15.93 -2.46
C HIS A 179 -31.14 -17.05 -2.14
N LEU A 180 -29.95 -16.94 -2.71
CA LEU A 180 -28.76 -17.72 -2.37
C LEU A 180 -27.83 -16.86 -1.51
N LEU A 181 -27.53 -17.34 -0.31
CA LEU A 181 -26.65 -16.65 0.63
C LEU A 181 -25.21 -17.12 0.42
N ARG A 182 -24.32 -16.21 0.06
CA ARG A 182 -22.86 -16.42 0.02
C ARG A 182 -22.25 -16.38 1.42
N SER A 183 -21.06 -16.94 1.53
CA SER A 183 -20.28 -16.90 2.76
C SER A 183 -19.66 -15.51 2.94
N SER A 184 -19.69 -14.98 4.16
CA SER A 184 -19.02 -13.72 4.48
C SER A 184 -17.50 -13.78 4.28
N ARG A 185 -16.91 -14.97 4.11
CA ARG A 185 -15.50 -15.14 3.71
C ARG A 185 -15.20 -14.51 2.34
N ASP A 186 -16.21 -14.32 1.48
CA ASP A 186 -16.01 -13.71 0.18
C ASP A 186 -15.80 -12.18 0.27
N HIS A 187 -15.87 -11.60 1.48
CA HIS A 187 -15.34 -10.27 1.79
C HIS A 187 -13.82 -10.24 2.02
N ASP A 188 -13.17 -11.40 2.19
CA ASP A 188 -11.74 -11.50 2.46
C ASP A 188 -10.90 -11.04 1.25
N SER A 189 -10.11 -9.98 1.44
CA SER A 189 -9.23 -9.41 0.42
C SER A 189 -8.23 -10.41 -0.12
N GLN A 190 -7.67 -11.30 0.71
CA GLN A 190 -6.72 -12.31 0.24
C GLN A 190 -7.42 -13.31 -0.69
N ARG A 191 -8.63 -13.75 -0.33
CA ARG A 191 -9.42 -14.62 -1.21
C ARG A 191 -9.74 -13.95 -2.54
N LYS A 192 -10.11 -12.66 -2.53
CA LYS A 192 -10.36 -11.90 -3.76
C LYS A 192 -9.09 -11.80 -4.62
N HIS A 193 -7.94 -11.59 -4.00
CA HIS A 193 -6.64 -11.59 -4.67
C HIS A 193 -6.32 -12.95 -5.31
N ASP A 194 -6.44 -14.06 -4.56
CA ASP A 194 -6.16 -15.41 -5.07
C ASP A 194 -7.07 -15.77 -6.26
N LEU A 195 -8.35 -15.37 -6.20
CA LEU A 195 -9.29 -15.53 -7.31
C LEU A 195 -8.88 -14.67 -8.52
N ALA A 196 -8.39 -13.45 -8.29
CA ALA A 196 -7.90 -12.57 -9.34
C ALA A 196 -6.66 -13.14 -10.03
N VAL A 197 -5.69 -13.68 -9.28
CA VAL A 197 -4.50 -14.37 -9.82
C VAL A 197 -4.91 -15.55 -10.71
N ARG A 198 -5.90 -16.33 -10.28
CA ARG A 198 -6.42 -17.47 -11.05
C ARG A 198 -7.14 -17.01 -12.33
N ASP A 199 -7.94 -15.96 -12.25
CA ASP A 199 -8.83 -15.54 -13.33
C ASP A 199 -8.11 -14.70 -14.41
N LEU A 200 -7.07 -13.94 -14.05
CA LEU A 200 -6.30 -13.10 -14.98
C LEU A 200 -5.88 -13.82 -16.28
N PRO A 201 -5.17 -14.98 -16.23
CA PRO A 201 -4.72 -15.65 -17.45
C PRO A 201 -5.89 -16.12 -18.33
N LEU A 202 -7.04 -16.45 -17.74
CA LEU A 202 -8.24 -16.86 -18.48
C LEU A 202 -8.87 -15.66 -19.21
N ILE A 203 -8.87 -14.49 -18.58
CA ILE A 203 -9.35 -13.24 -19.19
C ILE A 203 -8.42 -12.79 -20.32
N GLU A 204 -7.11 -12.89 -20.13
CA GLU A 204 -6.13 -12.56 -21.17
C GLU A 204 -6.32 -13.46 -22.40
N GLN A 205 -6.53 -14.76 -22.21
CA GLN A 205 -6.86 -15.67 -23.30
C GLN A 205 -8.18 -15.30 -23.99
N GLU A 206 -9.22 -14.95 -23.25
CA GLU A 206 -10.49 -14.46 -23.82
C GLU A 206 -10.29 -13.20 -24.66
N ILE A 207 -9.45 -12.27 -24.22
CA ILE A 207 -9.10 -11.05 -24.96
C ILE A 207 -8.32 -11.38 -26.25
N VAL A 208 -7.39 -12.34 -26.20
CA VAL A 208 -6.62 -12.76 -27.37
C VAL A 208 -7.51 -13.45 -28.40
N GLU A 209 -8.41 -14.34 -27.97
CA GLU A 209 -9.25 -15.15 -28.86
C GLU A 209 -10.46 -14.38 -29.41
N ASN A 210 -11.14 -13.60 -28.56
CA ASN A 210 -12.41 -12.95 -28.88
C ASN A 210 -12.29 -11.42 -29.02
N GLY A 211 -11.10 -10.86 -28.81
CA GLY A 211 -10.84 -9.43 -28.87
C GLY A 211 -11.15 -8.68 -27.57
N ARG A 212 -10.77 -7.40 -27.53
CA ARG A 212 -10.95 -6.48 -26.40
C ARG A 212 -12.39 -5.98 -26.29
N LEU A 213 -13.33 -6.89 -26.05
CA LEU A 213 -14.75 -6.57 -25.84
C LEU A 213 -14.98 -5.92 -24.47
N PRO A 214 -15.99 -5.02 -24.31
CA PRO A 214 -16.27 -4.32 -23.05
C PRO A 214 -16.34 -5.24 -21.84
N LYS A 215 -17.11 -6.34 -21.91
CA LYS A 215 -17.21 -7.33 -20.82
C LYS A 215 -15.87 -7.91 -20.35
N TRP A 216 -14.89 -8.09 -21.24
CA TRP A 216 -13.58 -8.65 -20.92
C TRP A 216 -12.64 -7.59 -20.37
N LEU A 217 -12.75 -6.35 -20.87
CA LEU A 217 -12.05 -5.20 -20.30
C LEU A 217 -12.55 -4.87 -18.90
N VAL A 218 -13.86 -4.92 -18.65
CA VAL A 218 -14.43 -4.78 -17.29
C VAL A 218 -13.94 -5.92 -16.40
N ALA A 219 -13.96 -7.16 -16.88
CA ALA A 219 -13.45 -8.30 -16.11
C ALA A 219 -11.95 -8.16 -15.77
N ALA A 220 -11.13 -7.71 -16.72
CA ALA A 220 -9.71 -7.43 -16.49
C ALA A 220 -9.55 -6.31 -15.46
N GLY A 221 -10.33 -5.23 -15.58
CA GLY A 221 -10.36 -4.15 -14.60
C GLY A 221 -10.64 -4.65 -13.18
N ASP A 222 -11.69 -5.46 -13.01
CA ASP A 222 -12.08 -6.02 -11.72
C ASP A 222 -10.97 -6.90 -11.11
N VAL A 223 -10.25 -7.65 -11.95
CA VAL A 223 -9.10 -8.46 -11.53
C VAL A 223 -7.93 -7.58 -11.10
N HIS A 224 -7.56 -6.56 -11.89
CA HIS A 224 -6.48 -5.64 -11.54
C HIS A 224 -6.76 -4.85 -10.25
N VAL A 225 -8.02 -4.46 -10.00
CA VAL A 225 -8.41 -3.87 -8.70
C VAL A 225 -8.08 -4.83 -7.54
N ASN A 226 -8.44 -6.12 -7.67
CA ASN A 226 -8.18 -7.12 -6.64
C ASN A 226 -6.69 -7.54 -6.54
N LEU A 227 -5.89 -7.26 -7.57
CA LEU A 227 -4.43 -7.39 -7.56
C LEU A 227 -3.71 -6.14 -7.03
N SER A 228 -4.46 -5.14 -6.54
CA SER A 228 -3.91 -3.86 -6.06
C SER A 228 -3.18 -3.06 -7.14
N ASP A 229 -3.64 -3.17 -8.39
CA ASP A 229 -3.17 -2.39 -9.54
C ASP A 229 -4.31 -1.51 -10.11
N PRO A 230 -4.68 -0.42 -9.41
CA PRO A 230 -5.79 0.42 -9.82
C PRO A 230 -5.49 1.23 -11.09
N SER A 231 -4.23 1.41 -11.48
CA SER A 231 -3.84 2.13 -12.71
C SER A 231 -4.16 1.33 -13.97
N THR A 232 -3.77 0.05 -14.01
CA THR A 232 -4.16 -0.84 -15.11
C THR A 232 -5.66 -1.08 -15.12
N ALA A 233 -6.28 -1.22 -13.94
CA ALA A 233 -7.73 -1.35 -13.84
C ALA A 233 -8.46 -0.16 -14.46
N HIS A 234 -8.06 1.06 -14.09
CA HIS A 234 -8.61 2.29 -14.64
C HIS A 234 -8.50 2.35 -16.18
N THR A 235 -7.33 1.97 -16.71
CA THR A 235 -7.10 1.90 -18.17
C THR A 235 -8.07 0.93 -18.85
N CYS A 236 -8.28 -0.24 -18.26
CA CYS A 236 -9.21 -1.22 -18.77
C CYS A 236 -10.66 -0.70 -18.80
N TYR A 237 -11.13 -0.06 -17.72
CA TYR A 237 -12.49 0.49 -17.68
C TYR A 237 -12.68 1.66 -18.65
N ARG A 238 -11.72 2.58 -18.78
CA ARG A 238 -11.77 3.65 -19.79
C ARG A 238 -11.77 3.10 -21.20
N GLU A 239 -11.05 2.02 -21.47
CA GLU A 239 -11.10 1.36 -22.77
C GLU A 239 -12.45 0.68 -23.01
N ALA A 240 -13.04 0.04 -21.99
CA ALA A 240 -14.37 -0.55 -22.08
C ALA A 240 -15.42 0.50 -22.48
N LEU A 241 -15.38 1.69 -21.88
CA LEU A 241 -16.31 2.79 -22.20
C LEU A 241 -16.23 3.26 -23.66
N LYS A 242 -15.07 3.14 -24.33
CA LYS A 242 -14.92 3.55 -25.74
C LYS A 242 -15.72 2.67 -26.71
N THR A 243 -15.99 1.42 -26.33
CA THR A 243 -16.60 0.41 -27.20
C THR A 243 -17.91 -0.14 -26.66
N ALA A 244 -18.25 0.12 -25.39
CA ALA A 244 -19.51 -0.28 -24.80
C ALA A 244 -20.71 0.39 -25.49
N GLU A 245 -21.79 -0.37 -25.66
CA GLU A 245 -23.05 0.18 -26.15
C GLU A 245 -23.62 1.17 -25.11
N LYS A 246 -24.12 2.32 -25.57
CA LYS A 246 -24.67 3.35 -24.69
C LYS A 246 -25.90 2.82 -23.93
N GLY A 247 -25.88 2.92 -22.61
CA GLY A 247 -26.93 2.43 -21.73
C GLY A 247 -26.83 0.93 -21.42
N SER A 248 -25.77 0.26 -21.86
CA SER A 248 -25.54 -1.17 -21.56
C SER A 248 -25.06 -1.41 -20.14
N THR A 249 -25.25 -2.65 -19.67
CA THR A 249 -24.73 -3.12 -18.39
C THR A 249 -23.20 -3.03 -18.31
N ASP A 250 -22.48 -3.33 -19.39
CA ASP A 250 -21.01 -3.23 -19.43
C ASP A 250 -20.54 -1.77 -19.26
N GLN A 251 -21.27 -0.80 -19.83
CA GLN A 251 -20.97 0.61 -19.65
C GLN A 251 -21.15 1.04 -18.19
N LEU A 252 -22.26 0.65 -17.56
CA LEU A 252 -22.53 0.94 -16.14
C LEU A 252 -21.48 0.30 -15.24
N ALA A 253 -21.11 -0.96 -15.50
CA ALA A 253 -20.08 -1.67 -14.74
C ALA A 253 -18.71 -0.99 -14.85
N ALA A 254 -18.35 -0.50 -16.04
CA ALA A 254 -17.12 0.26 -16.23
C ALA A 254 -17.12 1.56 -15.41
N TYR A 255 -18.24 2.29 -15.32
CA TYR A 255 -18.33 3.48 -14.46
C TYR A 255 -18.19 3.15 -12.98
N TYR A 256 -18.80 2.06 -12.49
CA TYR A 256 -18.59 1.59 -11.12
C TYR A 256 -17.12 1.23 -10.85
N GLY A 257 -16.48 0.57 -11.81
CA GLY A 257 -15.05 0.24 -11.78
C GLY A 257 -14.17 1.48 -11.69
N LEU A 258 -14.45 2.52 -12.49
CA LEU A 258 -13.71 3.79 -12.44
C LEU A 258 -13.86 4.48 -11.09
N LEU A 259 -15.08 4.54 -10.53
CA LEU A 259 -15.31 5.10 -9.21
C LEU A 259 -14.58 4.33 -8.09
N THR A 260 -14.33 3.04 -8.29
CA THR A 260 -13.52 2.22 -7.38
C THR A 260 -12.03 2.55 -7.49
N CYS A 261 -11.54 2.94 -8.67
CA CYS A 261 -10.14 3.34 -8.89
C CYS A 261 -9.85 4.75 -8.37
N CYS A 262 -10.86 5.61 -8.29
CA CYS A 262 -10.75 6.97 -7.77
C CYS A 262 -10.19 6.99 -6.33
N GLY A 263 -9.05 7.65 -6.13
CA GLY A 263 -8.42 7.82 -4.81
C GLY A 263 -7.42 6.73 -4.42
N THR A 264 -7.30 5.65 -5.19
CA THR A 264 -6.28 4.60 -5.03
C THR A 264 -5.28 4.57 -6.20
N ALA A 265 -5.71 4.96 -7.41
CA ALA A 265 -4.81 5.21 -8.53
C ALA A 265 -4.17 6.60 -8.39
N ALA A 266 -2.86 6.64 -8.18
CA ALA A 266 -2.11 7.89 -8.02
C ALA A 266 -1.87 8.66 -9.35
N ASP A 267 -2.23 8.07 -10.49
CA ASP A 267 -1.92 8.53 -11.86
C ASP A 267 -3.12 8.85 -12.75
N THR A 268 -4.35 8.87 -12.22
CA THR A 268 -5.55 9.09 -13.05
C THR A 268 -6.00 10.54 -13.00
N ASP A 269 -5.99 11.22 -14.16
CA ASP A 269 -6.50 12.60 -14.32
C ASP A 269 -8.02 12.73 -14.06
N ASP A 270 -8.74 11.61 -13.98
CA ASP A 270 -10.19 11.58 -13.90
C ASP A 270 -10.71 11.91 -12.49
N SER A 271 -11.45 13.02 -12.39
CA SER A 271 -12.14 13.34 -11.15
C SER A 271 -13.33 12.38 -10.93
N PRO A 272 -13.58 11.92 -9.69
CA PRO A 272 -14.81 11.20 -9.36
C PRO A 272 -16.06 11.99 -9.79
N MET A 273 -15.98 13.32 -9.76
CA MET A 273 -17.05 14.20 -10.21
C MET A 273 -17.33 14.05 -11.71
N GLU A 274 -16.27 14.04 -12.52
CA GLU A 274 -16.38 13.95 -13.98
C GLU A 274 -16.96 12.60 -14.38
N ILE A 275 -16.47 11.52 -13.74
CA ILE A 275 -17.01 10.17 -13.93
C ILE A 275 -18.49 10.12 -13.55
N CYS A 276 -18.87 10.67 -12.38
CA CYS A 276 -20.27 10.68 -11.97
C CYS A 276 -21.15 11.51 -12.92
N ILE A 277 -20.68 12.67 -13.41
CA ILE A 277 -21.42 13.49 -14.37
C ILE A 277 -21.64 12.70 -15.67
N GLU A 278 -20.56 12.16 -16.25
CA GLU A 278 -20.60 11.37 -17.48
C GLU A 278 -21.55 10.17 -17.34
N ALA A 279 -21.46 9.46 -16.22
CA ALA A 279 -22.27 8.28 -15.96
C ALA A 279 -23.76 8.64 -15.74
N LEU A 280 -24.06 9.70 -14.98
CA LEU A 280 -25.43 10.14 -14.71
C LEU A 280 -26.12 10.77 -15.94
N GLU A 281 -25.38 11.22 -16.96
CA GLU A 281 -25.97 11.60 -18.25
C GLU A 281 -26.61 10.41 -18.98
N VAL A 282 -26.10 9.20 -18.73
CA VAL A 282 -26.60 7.95 -19.31
C VAL A 282 -27.56 7.24 -18.36
N PHE A 283 -27.23 7.23 -17.06
CA PHE A 283 -27.95 6.52 -16.01
C PHE A 283 -28.42 7.48 -14.90
N PRO A 284 -29.35 8.41 -15.18
CA PRO A 284 -29.66 9.55 -14.31
C PRO A 284 -30.26 9.20 -12.96
N PHE A 285 -30.83 8.02 -12.82
CA PHE A 285 -31.46 7.53 -11.60
C PHE A 285 -30.68 6.40 -10.93
N ASP A 286 -29.48 6.06 -11.41
CA ASP A 286 -28.71 5.01 -10.75
C ASP A 286 -28.34 5.41 -9.32
N ALA A 287 -28.85 4.63 -8.36
CA ALA A 287 -28.74 4.97 -6.95
C ALA A 287 -27.28 4.97 -6.46
N GLN A 288 -26.43 4.07 -6.98
CA GLN A 288 -25.03 4.00 -6.57
C GLN A 288 -24.24 5.21 -7.11
N LEU A 289 -24.46 5.59 -8.37
CA LEU A 289 -23.85 6.79 -8.95
C LEU A 289 -24.30 8.07 -8.23
N LEU A 290 -25.60 8.21 -7.94
CA LEU A 290 -26.13 9.37 -7.21
C LEU A 290 -25.54 9.46 -5.79
N CYS A 291 -25.38 8.33 -5.12
CA CYS A 291 -24.77 8.29 -3.81
C CYS A 291 -23.26 8.57 -3.84
N ALA A 292 -22.54 8.06 -4.84
CA ALA A 292 -21.13 8.40 -5.06
C ALA A 292 -20.95 9.91 -5.30
N MET A 293 -21.81 10.50 -6.14
CA MET A 293 -21.87 11.95 -6.34
C MET A 293 -22.15 12.70 -5.04
N GLY A 294 -23.13 12.24 -4.24
CA GLY A 294 -23.47 12.83 -2.96
C GLY A 294 -22.30 12.85 -1.98
N ASN A 295 -21.61 11.70 -1.82
CA ASN A 295 -20.44 11.59 -0.94
C ASN A 295 -19.31 12.51 -1.40
N TYR A 296 -19.02 12.54 -2.71
CA TYR A 296 -17.98 13.41 -3.26
C TYR A 296 -18.31 14.89 -3.01
N MET A 297 -19.54 15.32 -3.33
CA MET A 297 -19.99 16.70 -3.13
C MET A 297 -19.92 17.10 -1.66
N GLN A 298 -20.24 16.19 -0.75
CA GLN A 298 -20.11 16.40 0.68
C GLN A 298 -18.64 16.58 1.09
N ALA A 299 -17.74 15.74 0.59
CA ALA A 299 -16.32 15.81 0.88
C ALA A 299 -15.68 17.12 0.40
N VAL A 300 -16.11 17.68 -0.73
CA VAL A 300 -15.65 18.99 -1.23
C VAL A 300 -16.39 20.18 -0.61
N GLY A 301 -17.26 19.95 0.38
CA GLY A 301 -18.03 21.00 1.07
C GLY A 301 -19.23 21.56 0.30
N GLN A 302 -19.57 21.00 -0.86
CA GLN A 302 -20.72 21.36 -1.69
C GLN A 302 -22.01 20.75 -1.15
N THR A 303 -22.38 21.20 0.05
CA THR A 303 -23.42 20.57 0.88
C THR A 303 -24.79 20.57 0.20
N GLU A 304 -25.16 21.63 -0.52
CA GLU A 304 -26.46 21.68 -1.23
C GLU A 304 -26.54 20.67 -2.39
N MET A 305 -25.45 20.49 -3.13
CA MET A 305 -25.39 19.49 -4.21
C MET A 305 -25.43 18.08 -3.66
N ALA A 306 -24.73 17.83 -2.55
CA ALA A 306 -24.78 16.55 -1.84
C ALA A 306 -26.21 16.23 -1.36
N THR A 307 -26.90 17.20 -0.74
CA THR A 307 -28.31 17.06 -0.33
C THR A 307 -29.19 16.64 -1.51
N ARG A 308 -29.08 17.32 -2.66
CA ARG A 308 -29.88 17.00 -3.85
C ARG A 308 -29.57 15.60 -4.40
N ALA A 309 -28.29 15.21 -4.43
CA ALA A 309 -27.90 13.90 -4.93
C ALA A 309 -28.48 12.77 -4.06
N PHE A 310 -28.39 12.89 -2.73
CA PHE A 310 -28.99 11.91 -1.82
C PHE A 310 -30.52 11.93 -1.84
N GLU A 311 -31.17 13.10 -1.97
CA GLU A 311 -32.63 13.19 -2.17
C GLU A 311 -33.08 12.47 -3.44
N LEU A 312 -32.35 12.62 -4.54
CA LEU A 312 -32.63 11.90 -5.78
C LEU A 312 -32.43 10.39 -5.61
N ALA A 313 -31.32 9.97 -4.99
CA ALA A 313 -31.04 8.55 -4.73
C ALA A 313 -32.10 7.91 -3.82
N MET A 314 -32.54 8.61 -2.77
CA MET A 314 -33.56 8.11 -1.84
C MET A 314 -34.94 7.96 -2.51
N ASN A 315 -35.36 8.97 -3.27
CA ASN A 315 -36.74 9.04 -3.78
C ASN A 315 -36.93 8.34 -5.13
N TYR A 316 -35.89 8.33 -5.96
CA TYR A 316 -35.96 7.88 -7.36
C TYR A 316 -34.84 6.91 -7.73
N GLY A 317 -33.99 6.52 -6.79
CA GLY A 317 -32.85 5.65 -7.05
C GLY A 317 -33.27 4.28 -7.57
N GLU A 318 -32.72 3.91 -8.73
CA GLU A 318 -32.84 2.61 -9.36
C GLU A 318 -31.53 1.83 -9.22
N VAL A 319 -31.63 0.50 -9.22
CA VAL A 319 -30.46 -0.39 -9.23
C VAL A 319 -30.52 -1.32 -10.43
N ASN A 320 -29.39 -1.57 -11.07
CA ASN A 320 -29.31 -2.62 -12.07
C ASN A 320 -29.08 -3.98 -11.38
N PRO A 321 -30.08 -4.88 -11.35
CA PRO A 321 -29.97 -6.11 -10.58
C PRO A 321 -29.00 -7.12 -11.20
N THR A 322 -28.54 -6.95 -12.45
CA THR A 322 -27.57 -7.87 -13.05
C THR A 322 -26.12 -7.53 -12.70
N LEU A 323 -25.89 -6.40 -12.02
CA LEU A 323 -24.60 -6.01 -11.46
C LEU A 323 -24.62 -6.17 -9.94
N TRP A 324 -23.43 -6.42 -9.40
CA TRP A 324 -23.23 -6.31 -7.96
C TRP A 324 -23.53 -4.88 -7.52
N HIS A 325 -24.44 -4.76 -6.57
CA HIS A 325 -24.82 -3.49 -5.98
C HIS A 325 -25.11 -3.64 -4.49
N VAL A 326 -25.02 -2.55 -3.76
CA VAL A 326 -25.39 -2.50 -2.35
C VAL A 326 -26.88 -2.77 -2.19
N ALA A 327 -27.24 -3.77 -1.38
CA ALA A 327 -28.61 -4.28 -1.28
C ALA A 327 -29.63 -3.21 -0.84
N ASP A 328 -29.20 -2.27 0.02
CA ASP A 328 -30.04 -1.23 0.62
C ASP A 328 -29.56 0.19 0.27
N VAL A 329 -29.06 0.42 -0.96
CA VAL A 329 -28.46 1.72 -1.35
C VAL A 329 -29.37 2.94 -1.12
N THR A 330 -30.70 2.81 -1.31
CA THR A 330 -31.65 3.90 -1.08
C THR A 330 -31.84 4.20 0.41
N GLU A 331 -31.79 3.18 1.28
CA GLU A 331 -31.72 3.37 2.74
C GLU A 331 -30.44 4.12 3.13
N MET A 332 -29.32 3.78 2.50
CA MET A 332 -28.05 4.48 2.74
C MET A 332 -28.13 5.94 2.32
N ALA A 333 -28.72 6.24 1.16
CA ALA A 333 -28.97 7.61 0.73
C ALA A 333 -29.78 8.39 1.77
N ALA A 334 -30.82 7.77 2.35
CA ALA A 334 -31.63 8.39 3.41
C ALA A 334 -30.82 8.66 4.69
N LEU A 335 -29.95 7.72 5.07
CA LEU A 335 -29.05 7.92 6.21
C LEU A 335 -28.10 9.10 5.94
N CYS A 336 -27.42 9.13 4.79
CA CYS A 336 -26.51 10.23 4.41
C CYS A 336 -27.24 11.57 4.37
N LEU A 337 -28.41 11.62 3.73
CA LEU A 337 -29.25 12.80 3.66
C LEU A 337 -29.65 13.30 5.05
N SER A 338 -30.09 12.39 5.92
CA SER A 338 -30.53 12.74 7.28
C SER A 338 -29.37 13.32 8.10
N ALA A 339 -28.16 12.75 7.99
CA ALA A 339 -26.97 13.23 8.67
C ALA A 339 -26.58 14.63 8.18
N LEU A 340 -26.62 14.85 6.87
CA LEU A 340 -26.29 16.12 6.23
C LEU A 340 -27.27 17.24 6.64
N LEU A 341 -28.57 16.97 6.56
CA LEU A 341 -29.63 17.91 6.95
C LEU A 341 -29.55 18.24 8.45
N ARG A 342 -29.26 17.24 9.29
CA ARG A 342 -29.05 17.42 10.72
C ARG A 342 -27.87 18.34 11.03
N ASN A 343 -26.76 18.21 10.30
CA ASN A 343 -25.60 19.11 10.42
C ASN A 343 -25.95 20.55 9.99
N GLN A 344 -26.85 20.72 9.02
CA GLN A 344 -27.42 22.00 8.62
C GLN A 344 -28.51 22.54 9.59
N LYS A 345 -28.84 21.78 10.64
CA LYS A 345 -29.93 22.06 11.61
C LYS A 345 -31.34 22.03 10.99
N GLU A 346 -31.50 21.38 9.84
CA GLU A 346 -32.77 21.18 9.16
C GLU A 346 -33.49 19.91 9.67
N TYR A 347 -33.77 19.88 10.98
CA TYR A 347 -34.26 18.70 11.68
C TYR A 347 -35.60 18.17 11.16
N GLU A 348 -36.50 19.05 10.72
CA GLU A 348 -37.81 18.65 10.18
C GLU A 348 -37.67 17.88 8.87
N ARG A 349 -36.77 18.31 7.97
CA ARG A 349 -36.47 17.60 6.72
C ARG A 349 -35.73 16.29 6.98
N ALA A 350 -34.78 16.28 7.91
CA ALA A 350 -34.10 15.06 8.32
C ALA A 350 -35.10 14.02 8.88
N GLN A 351 -36.06 14.47 9.70
CA GLN A 351 -37.12 13.63 10.22
C GLN A 351 -38.03 13.11 9.09
N ALA A 352 -38.40 13.96 8.13
CA ALA A 352 -39.24 13.57 7.00
C ALA A 352 -38.57 12.46 6.16
N ALA A 353 -37.29 12.63 5.78
CA ALA A 353 -36.52 11.66 5.01
C ALA A 353 -36.44 10.29 5.72
N LEU A 354 -36.13 10.29 7.02
CA LEU A 354 -36.08 9.05 7.80
C LEU A 354 -37.46 8.41 7.98
N THR A 355 -38.53 9.20 8.12
CA THR A 355 -39.90 8.68 8.26
C THR A 355 -40.37 8.01 6.98
N GLU A 356 -40.09 8.62 5.83
CA GLU A 356 -40.38 8.05 4.51
C GLU A 356 -39.65 6.72 4.30
N SER A 357 -38.36 6.68 4.61
CA SER A 357 -37.56 5.45 4.48
C SER A 357 -37.99 4.36 5.46
N LEU A 358 -38.37 4.72 6.70
CA LEU A 358 -38.92 3.79 7.69
C LEU A 358 -40.31 3.27 7.31
N ALA A 359 -41.10 4.03 6.54
CA ALA A 359 -42.38 3.53 6.02
C ALA A 359 -42.17 2.41 5.01
N ALA A 360 -41.11 2.48 4.21
CA ALA A 360 -40.70 1.41 3.30
C ALA A 360 -40.05 0.22 4.03
N ARG A 361 -39.25 0.48 5.09
CA ARG A 361 -38.54 -0.55 5.87
C ARG A 361 -38.69 -0.34 7.39
N PRO A 362 -39.83 -0.72 7.97
CA PRO A 362 -40.12 -0.47 9.39
C PRO A 362 -39.19 -1.21 10.36
N ASP A 363 -38.53 -2.28 9.90
CA ASP A 363 -37.64 -3.16 10.65
C ASP A 363 -36.17 -2.75 10.59
N SER A 364 -35.82 -1.71 9.82
CA SER A 364 -34.44 -1.24 9.69
C SER A 364 -33.92 -0.61 10.99
N VAL A 365 -33.05 -1.33 11.69
CA VAL A 365 -32.39 -0.87 12.92
C VAL A 365 -31.52 0.36 12.66
N ARG A 366 -30.90 0.48 11.47
CA ARG A 366 -30.05 1.62 11.10
C ARG A 366 -30.87 2.92 11.03
N LEU A 367 -31.98 2.90 10.30
CA LEU A 367 -32.89 4.04 10.20
C LEU A 367 -33.50 4.41 11.55
N GLN A 368 -33.89 3.40 12.36
CA GLN A 368 -34.41 3.63 13.71
C GLN A 368 -33.35 4.28 14.62
N ARG A 369 -32.08 3.88 14.53
CA ARG A 369 -30.98 4.52 15.27
C ARG A 369 -30.71 5.96 14.83
N ALA A 370 -30.75 6.24 13.53
CA ALA A 370 -30.64 7.62 13.02
C ALA A 370 -31.81 8.50 13.51
N MET A 371 -33.03 7.98 13.51
CA MET A 371 -34.20 8.67 14.05
C MET A 371 -34.08 8.89 15.57
N LEU A 372 -33.53 7.90 16.29
CA LEU A 372 -33.30 8.00 17.72
C LEU A 372 -32.30 9.11 18.06
N ASP A 373 -31.16 9.17 17.37
CA ASP A 373 -30.16 10.24 17.54
C ASP A 373 -30.77 11.63 17.26
N LEU A 374 -31.56 11.75 16.19
CA LEU A 374 -32.25 12.99 15.83
C LEU A 374 -33.19 13.50 16.94
N TYR A 375 -33.95 12.61 17.58
CA TYR A 375 -34.83 12.98 18.69
C TYR A 375 -34.07 13.27 19.99
N ILE A 376 -32.99 12.53 20.27
CA ILE A 376 -32.15 12.78 21.45
C ILE A 376 -31.60 14.21 21.41
N ARG A 377 -31.02 14.65 20.27
CA ARG A 377 -30.43 15.98 20.09
C ARG A 377 -31.42 17.14 20.20
N GLN A 378 -32.69 16.86 19.99
CA GLN A 378 -33.78 17.82 20.18
C GLN A 378 -34.40 17.74 21.58
N SER A 379 -33.86 16.91 22.48
CA SER A 379 -34.43 16.59 23.81
C SER A 379 -35.88 16.07 23.75
N ARG A 380 -36.27 15.43 22.65
CA ARG A 380 -37.61 14.86 22.43
C ARG A 380 -37.72 13.44 23.00
N GLN A 381 -37.67 13.35 24.33
CA GLN A 381 -37.56 12.08 25.05
C GLN A 381 -38.73 11.11 24.77
N HIS A 382 -39.95 11.61 24.64
CA HIS A 382 -41.12 10.75 24.44
C HIS A 382 -41.06 10.02 23.09
N GLU A 383 -40.72 10.76 22.03
CA GLU A 383 -40.55 10.22 20.68
C GLU A 383 -39.32 9.31 20.59
N ALA A 384 -38.20 9.67 21.21
CA ALA A 384 -37.01 8.82 21.28
C ALA A 384 -37.31 7.45 21.92
N LEU A 385 -38.09 7.42 23.00
CA LEU A 385 -38.51 6.16 23.64
C LEU A 385 -39.46 5.34 22.78
N ALA A 386 -40.36 6.00 22.02
CA ALA A 386 -41.25 5.31 21.09
C ALA A 386 -40.47 4.60 19.96
N VAL A 387 -39.37 5.19 19.49
CA VAL A 387 -38.47 4.55 18.51
C VAL A 387 -37.85 3.28 19.08
N VAL A 388 -37.35 3.30 20.32
CA VAL A 388 -36.81 2.11 20.99
C VAL A 388 -37.86 1.01 21.14
N ASP A 389 -39.11 1.39 21.42
CA ASP A 389 -40.21 0.43 21.55
C ASP A 389 -40.57 -0.21 20.20
N ALA A 390 -40.43 0.53 19.10
CA ALA A 390 -40.65 0.05 17.74
C ALA A 390 -39.51 -0.84 17.18
N MET A 391 -38.34 -0.88 17.82
CA MET A 391 -37.20 -1.68 17.35
C MET A 391 -37.54 -3.19 17.28
N PRO A 392 -36.88 -3.99 16.41
CA PRO A 392 -37.05 -5.45 16.34
C PRO A 392 -36.57 -6.19 17.60
N GLY A 393 -37.27 -7.28 17.99
CA GLY A 393 -37.02 -8.08 19.21
C GLY A 393 -35.58 -8.57 19.38
N THR A 394 -34.86 -8.64 18.27
CA THR A 394 -33.46 -9.05 18.15
C THR A 394 -32.46 -8.03 18.70
N VAL A 395 -32.87 -6.77 18.93
CA VAL A 395 -31.99 -5.74 19.51
C VAL A 395 -31.66 -6.07 20.98
N PRO A 396 -30.39 -6.34 21.32
CA PRO A 396 -30.00 -6.71 22.68
C PRO A 396 -30.27 -5.60 23.70
N HIS A 397 -30.57 -5.98 24.95
CA HIS A 397 -30.68 -5.05 26.09
C HIS A 397 -31.63 -3.85 25.88
N ARG A 398 -32.69 -3.99 25.06
CA ARG A 398 -33.64 -2.89 24.76
C ARG A 398 -34.17 -2.16 25.99
N HIS A 399 -34.45 -2.88 27.09
CA HIS A 399 -34.87 -2.24 28.34
C HIS A 399 -33.80 -1.33 28.95
N ALA A 400 -32.51 -1.71 28.86
CA ALA A 400 -31.40 -0.88 29.30
C ALA A 400 -31.17 0.30 28.33
N LEU A 401 -31.38 0.09 27.02
CA LEU A 401 -31.34 1.16 26.02
C LEU A 401 -32.35 2.28 26.32
N ARG A 402 -33.56 1.96 26.80
CA ARG A 402 -34.52 2.99 27.27
C ARG A 402 -33.95 3.89 28.38
N SER A 403 -33.16 3.31 29.29
CA SER A 403 -32.47 4.09 30.34
C SER A 403 -31.37 4.95 29.74
N ALA A 404 -30.58 4.41 28.80
CA ALA A 404 -29.56 5.17 28.10
C ALA A 404 -30.15 6.38 27.35
N VAL A 405 -31.27 6.20 26.64
CA VAL A 405 -31.95 7.29 25.92
C VAL A 405 -32.43 8.40 26.85
N ARG A 406 -32.99 8.05 28.02
CA ARG A 406 -33.36 9.06 29.03
C ARG A 406 -32.14 9.87 29.49
N GLY A 407 -31.03 9.18 29.77
CA GLY A 407 -29.81 9.85 30.17
C GLY A 407 -29.21 10.71 29.06
N ALA A 408 -29.27 10.25 27.81
CA ALA A 408 -28.81 11.01 26.64
C ALA A 408 -29.59 12.32 26.44
N CYS A 409 -30.93 12.30 26.58
CA CYS A 409 -31.73 13.54 26.56
C CYS A 409 -31.35 14.49 27.70
N GLN A 410 -31.04 13.96 28.89
CA GLN A 410 -30.55 14.78 30.01
C GLN A 410 -29.18 15.40 29.73
N VAL A 411 -28.28 14.73 28.98
CA VAL A 411 -27.02 15.31 28.51
C VAL A 411 -27.27 16.53 27.63
N GLN A 412 -28.23 16.45 26.70
CA GLN A 412 -28.58 17.57 25.82
C GLN A 412 -29.14 18.78 26.56
N GLU A 413 -29.87 18.53 27.65
CA GLU A 413 -30.32 19.57 28.59
C GLU A 413 -29.22 20.07 29.55
N LYS A 414 -28.00 19.52 29.46
CA LYS A 414 -26.86 19.77 30.38
C LYS A 414 -27.17 19.40 31.84
N ASN A 415 -28.09 18.46 32.04
CA ASN A 415 -28.46 17.89 33.34
C ASN A 415 -27.54 16.70 33.68
N TRP A 416 -26.28 16.99 34.00
CA TRP A 416 -25.21 15.98 34.12
C TRP A 416 -25.45 14.91 35.20
N ILE A 417 -25.97 15.29 36.37
CA ILE A 417 -26.16 14.35 37.50
C ILE A 417 -27.22 13.28 37.17
N PRO A 418 -28.45 13.62 36.73
CA PRO A 418 -29.41 12.64 36.22
C PRO A 418 -28.89 11.86 35.01
N ALA A 419 -28.18 12.52 34.09
CA ALA A 419 -27.64 11.90 32.90
C ALA A 419 -26.70 10.73 33.23
N VAL A 420 -25.68 10.98 34.08
CA VAL A 420 -24.73 9.94 34.51
C VAL A 420 -25.47 8.79 35.20
N ALA A 421 -26.45 9.07 36.08
CA ALA A 421 -27.19 8.01 36.77
C ALA A 421 -27.94 7.07 35.80
N TYR A 422 -28.64 7.63 34.82
CA TYR A 422 -29.37 6.84 33.82
C TYR A 422 -28.45 6.05 32.88
N LEU A 423 -27.38 6.69 32.40
CA LEU A 423 -26.41 6.11 31.47
C LEU A 423 -25.54 5.03 32.14
N GLN A 424 -25.06 5.29 33.37
CA GLN A 424 -24.28 4.33 34.14
C GLN A 424 -25.11 3.10 34.51
N SER A 425 -26.39 3.29 34.84
CA SER A 425 -27.33 2.19 35.09
C SER A 425 -27.52 1.32 33.84
N ALA A 426 -27.71 1.95 32.67
CA ALA A 426 -27.82 1.24 31.40
C ALA A 426 -26.53 0.45 31.08
N TYR A 427 -25.37 1.09 31.22
CA TYR A 427 -24.07 0.45 31.00
C TYR A 427 -23.83 -0.72 31.95
N SER A 428 -24.21 -0.58 33.22
CA SER A 428 -24.10 -1.64 34.23
C SER A 428 -25.06 -2.80 33.97
N ALA A 429 -26.21 -2.55 33.34
CA ALA A 429 -27.17 -3.57 32.91
C ALA A 429 -26.75 -4.30 31.61
N GLY A 430 -25.53 -4.06 31.13
CA GLY A 430 -24.97 -4.69 29.93
C GLY A 430 -25.26 -3.95 28.62
N CYS A 431 -25.84 -2.74 28.66
CA CYS A 431 -26.02 -1.97 27.44
C CYS A 431 -24.67 -1.54 26.86
N ARG A 432 -24.38 -1.96 25.63
CA ARG A 432 -23.20 -1.56 24.85
C ARG A 432 -23.59 -0.92 23.52
N ASP A 433 -24.85 -0.47 23.42
CA ASP A 433 -25.31 0.29 22.28
C ASP A 433 -24.53 1.62 22.17
N VAL A 434 -24.24 2.06 20.94
CA VAL A 434 -23.47 3.29 20.66
C VAL A 434 -24.07 4.50 21.37
N VAL A 435 -25.40 4.60 21.44
CA VAL A 435 -26.09 5.68 22.17
C VAL A 435 -25.68 5.71 23.65
N CYS A 436 -25.58 4.54 24.29
CA CYS A 436 -25.17 4.47 25.69
C CYS A 436 -23.70 4.85 25.86
N LEU A 437 -22.83 4.36 24.98
CA LEU A 437 -21.38 4.56 25.10
C LEU A 437 -20.99 6.01 24.80
N GLN A 438 -21.52 6.58 23.71
CA GLN A 438 -21.28 7.97 23.32
C GLN A 438 -21.72 8.93 24.43
N TRP A 439 -23.00 8.90 24.81
CA TRP A 439 -23.52 9.88 25.77
C TRP A 439 -22.99 9.67 27.19
N LEU A 440 -22.63 8.44 27.58
CA LEU A 440 -21.95 8.20 28.87
C LEU A 440 -20.52 8.76 28.85
N SER A 441 -19.78 8.60 27.75
CA SER A 441 -18.46 9.17 27.59
C SER A 441 -18.51 10.70 27.72
N VAL A 442 -19.43 11.33 26.98
CA VAL A 442 -19.67 12.79 27.04
C VAL A 442 -20.02 13.22 28.47
N ALA A 443 -20.95 12.52 29.14
CA ALA A 443 -21.38 12.86 30.48
C ALA A 443 -20.24 12.73 31.52
N LEU A 444 -19.49 11.62 31.50
CA LEU A 444 -18.39 11.38 32.45
C LEU A 444 -17.23 12.35 32.25
N ILE A 445 -16.88 12.66 31.00
CA ILE A 445 -15.84 13.64 30.69
C ILE A 445 -16.27 15.03 31.16
N SER A 446 -17.53 15.41 30.88
CA SER A 446 -18.08 16.71 31.30
C SER A 446 -18.19 16.87 32.81
N THR A 447 -18.33 15.77 33.57
CA THR A 447 -18.31 15.78 35.04
C THR A 447 -16.92 15.58 35.65
N GLY A 448 -15.86 15.47 34.84
CA GLY A 448 -14.48 15.26 35.31
C GLY A 448 -14.19 13.83 35.80
N CYS A 449 -15.10 12.86 35.55
CA CYS A 449 -14.97 11.46 35.95
C CYS A 449 -14.16 10.65 34.91
N LEU A 450 -12.96 11.11 34.59
CA LEU A 450 -12.15 10.61 33.47
C LEU A 450 -11.71 9.13 33.64
N GLU A 451 -11.44 8.66 34.86
CA GLU A 451 -11.12 7.24 35.12
C GLU A 451 -12.28 6.30 34.79
N ALA A 452 -13.52 6.76 35.04
CA ALA A 452 -14.72 6.01 34.68
C ALA A 452 -15.01 6.11 33.17
N ALA A 453 -14.56 7.17 32.49
CA ALA A 453 -14.76 7.37 31.07
C ALA A 453 -13.88 6.45 30.21
N GLU A 454 -12.64 6.17 30.63
CA GLU A 454 -11.67 5.35 29.88
C GLU A 454 -12.20 3.97 29.42
N PRO A 455 -12.77 3.12 30.27
CA PRO A 455 -13.32 1.84 29.81
C PRO A 455 -14.54 1.98 28.90
N VAL A 456 -15.29 3.09 29.00
CA VAL A 456 -16.46 3.37 28.16
C VAL A 456 -16.01 3.82 26.77
N VAL A 457 -15.03 4.73 26.69
CA VAL A 457 -14.43 5.20 25.44
C VAL A 457 -13.72 4.07 24.72
N LYS A 458 -12.97 3.21 25.42
CA LYS A 458 -12.36 2.00 24.82
C LYS A 458 -13.41 1.05 24.25
N ALA A 459 -14.52 0.84 24.97
CA ALA A 459 -15.62 0.02 24.47
C ALA A 459 -16.30 0.63 23.25
N TRP A 460 -16.43 1.96 23.19
CA TRP A 460 -16.95 2.65 22.01
C TRP A 460 -15.99 2.55 20.82
N LEU A 461 -14.70 2.78 21.05
CA LEU A 461 -13.66 2.71 20.02
C LEU A 461 -13.55 1.31 19.40
N ALA A 462 -13.78 0.27 20.20
CA ALA A 462 -13.82 -1.11 19.70
C ALA A 462 -15.01 -1.38 18.74
N ILE A 463 -16.10 -0.61 18.86
CA ILE A 463 -17.28 -0.73 17.98
C ILE A 463 -17.12 0.19 16.76
N GLU A 464 -16.59 1.40 16.94
CA GLU A 464 -16.42 2.42 15.90
C GLU A 464 -14.97 2.93 15.83
N PRO A 465 -14.00 2.12 15.37
CA PRO A 465 -12.58 2.47 15.42
C PRO A 465 -12.20 3.69 14.57
N HIS A 466 -12.97 3.96 13.51
CA HIS A 466 -12.73 5.08 12.60
C HIS A 466 -13.56 6.32 12.94
N ASN A 467 -14.41 6.30 13.98
CA ASN A 467 -15.17 7.48 14.37
C ASN A 467 -14.21 8.54 14.96
N ALA A 468 -14.23 9.75 14.40
CA ALA A 468 -13.32 10.83 14.79
C ALA A 468 -13.59 11.32 16.23
N GLU A 469 -14.85 11.32 16.67
CA GLU A 469 -15.26 11.79 17.99
C GLU A 469 -14.69 10.90 19.10
N VAL A 470 -14.82 9.58 18.98
CA VAL A 470 -14.30 8.63 19.97
C VAL A 470 -12.77 8.59 20.00
N ARG A 471 -12.11 8.74 18.84
CA ARG A 471 -10.65 8.84 18.77
C ARG A 471 -10.14 10.08 19.51
N ARG A 472 -10.78 11.23 19.32
CA ARG A 472 -10.47 12.46 20.06
C ARG A 472 -10.63 12.29 21.57
N TYR A 473 -11.68 11.60 22.02
CA TYR A 473 -11.85 11.28 23.44
C TYR A 473 -10.82 10.27 23.96
N ALA A 474 -10.39 9.30 23.15
CA ALA A 474 -9.34 8.35 23.52
C ALA A 474 -7.96 9.03 23.65
N GLU A 475 -7.64 9.96 22.74
CA GLU A 475 -6.43 10.80 22.80
C GLU A 475 -6.42 11.67 24.05
N LEU A 476 -7.55 12.34 24.35
CA LEU A 476 -7.72 13.16 25.56
C LEU A 476 -7.41 12.34 26.83
N LEU A 477 -7.88 11.09 26.88
CA LEU A 477 -7.68 10.22 28.04
C LEU A 477 -6.25 9.62 28.10
N SER A 478 -5.57 9.49 26.95
CA SER A 478 -4.20 8.95 26.87
C SER A 478 -3.12 9.98 27.24
N ASN A 479 -3.35 11.26 26.98
CA ASN A 479 -2.40 12.34 27.29
C ASN A 479 -2.32 12.72 28.78
N ARG A 480 -3.14 12.11 29.64
CA ARG A 480 -3.14 12.29 31.10
C ARG A 480 -1.79 11.99 31.77
N GLY A 481 -0.99 11.07 31.22
CA GLY A 481 0.34 10.74 31.75
C GLY A 481 1.36 11.87 31.63
N ALA A 482 1.15 12.83 30.72
CA ALA A 482 2.04 13.96 30.50
C ALA A 482 1.69 15.17 31.38
N GLU A 483 0.41 15.41 31.67
CA GLU A 483 -0.05 16.61 32.39
C GLU A 483 0.23 16.56 33.90
N ASP A 484 0.27 15.37 34.52
CA ASP A 484 0.66 15.22 35.94
C ASP A 484 2.12 15.68 36.18
N SER A 485 2.97 15.67 35.15
CA SER A 485 4.34 16.19 35.21
C SER A 485 4.43 17.73 35.13
N VAL A 486 3.42 18.37 34.53
CA VAL A 486 3.37 19.83 34.31
C VAL A 486 2.58 20.53 35.42
N ALA A 487 1.55 19.88 35.98
CA ALA A 487 0.79 20.36 37.13
C ALA A 487 1.67 20.44 38.40
N ALA A 488 2.65 19.55 38.54
CA ALA A 488 3.66 19.61 39.61
C ALA A 488 4.63 20.80 39.49
N ALA A 489 4.71 21.45 38.31
CA ALA A 489 5.66 22.53 38.04
C ALA A 489 5.03 23.95 38.04
N THR A 490 3.72 24.09 37.85
CA THR A 490 3.11 25.43 37.57
C THR A 490 1.92 25.84 38.44
N GLY A 491 1.36 24.96 39.28
CA GLY A 491 0.40 25.36 40.33
C GLY A 491 -0.93 25.96 39.83
N LEU A 492 -1.40 25.62 38.63
CA LEU A 492 -2.75 25.96 38.13
C LEU A 492 -3.62 24.71 38.04
N GLY A 493 -4.86 24.80 38.52
CA GLY A 493 -5.77 23.66 38.71
C GLY A 493 -6.56 23.24 37.45
N ALA A 494 -6.81 21.94 37.35
CA ALA A 494 -7.43 21.23 36.21
C ALA A 494 -8.89 21.60 35.86
N SER A 495 -9.53 22.57 36.52
CA SER A 495 -10.94 22.93 36.26
C SER A 495 -11.13 23.86 35.06
N ASP A 496 -10.12 24.68 34.73
CA ASP A 496 -10.29 25.78 33.78
C ASP A 496 -9.96 25.37 32.32
N ALA A 497 -9.20 24.29 32.13
CA ALA A 497 -8.88 23.73 30.82
C ALA A 497 -10.06 22.98 30.17
N VAL A 498 -10.99 22.45 30.98
CA VAL A 498 -12.13 21.66 30.50
C VAL A 498 -13.25 22.55 29.95
N ALA A 499 -13.38 23.78 30.45
CA ALA A 499 -14.45 24.71 30.05
C ALA A 499 -14.25 25.36 28.67
N THR A 500 -13.01 25.43 28.18
CA THR A 500 -12.68 25.98 26.84
C THR A 500 -12.89 24.99 25.71
N PHE A 501 -12.95 23.68 26.01
CA PHE A 501 -13.14 22.62 25.02
C PHE A 501 -14.62 22.33 24.68
N SER A 502 -15.58 22.81 25.48
CA SER A 502 -17.00 22.44 25.36
C SER A 502 -17.79 23.23 24.31
N VAL A 503 -17.14 24.01 23.43
CA VAL A 503 -17.83 24.93 22.49
C VAL A 503 -17.76 24.48 21.03
N THR A 504 -16.97 23.46 20.67
CA THR A 504 -16.85 22.97 19.28
C THR A 504 -17.37 21.54 19.10
N THR A 505 -18.64 21.30 19.45
CA THR A 505 -19.36 20.05 19.12
C THR A 505 -20.25 20.19 17.87
N SER A 506 -19.78 20.89 16.84
CA SER A 506 -20.48 20.91 15.56
C SER A 506 -19.46 21.00 14.43
N THR A 507 -19.15 19.88 13.78
CA THR A 507 -18.83 19.80 12.34
C THR A 507 -18.55 18.36 11.85
N ASP A 508 -18.11 17.42 12.70
CA ASP A 508 -17.56 16.14 12.19
C ASP A 508 -18.45 14.88 12.29
N GLU A 509 -19.72 14.99 12.68
CA GLU A 509 -20.62 13.83 12.72
C GLU A 509 -21.08 13.34 11.33
N ALA A 510 -20.60 13.98 10.26
CA ALA A 510 -20.76 13.50 8.88
C ALA A 510 -19.91 12.26 8.55
N ALA A 511 -18.85 11.99 9.32
CA ALA A 511 -17.92 10.88 9.04
C ALA A 511 -18.51 9.49 9.29
N SER A 512 -19.63 9.37 10.02
CA SER A 512 -20.29 8.08 10.28
C SER A 512 -21.26 7.64 9.18
N THR A 513 -21.45 8.45 8.12
CA THR A 513 -22.33 8.15 6.98
C THR A 513 -21.63 8.19 5.62
N ASN A 514 -20.35 8.54 5.57
CA ASN A 514 -19.51 8.42 4.37
C ASN A 514 -19.18 6.96 4.10
N TYR A 515 -19.99 6.30 3.28
CA TYR A 515 -19.93 4.85 3.24
C TYR A 515 -20.32 4.26 1.88
N ILE A 516 -20.92 5.04 0.97
CA ILE A 516 -21.34 4.56 -0.37
C ILE A 516 -20.19 4.53 -1.40
N VAL A 517 -18.95 4.86 -1.01
CA VAL A 517 -17.74 4.63 -1.83
C VAL A 517 -16.64 3.95 -0.99
N THR A 518 -16.96 2.82 -0.36
CA THR A 518 -15.97 2.03 0.38
C THR A 518 -15.40 0.87 -0.45
N THR A 519 -14.66 1.27 -1.46
CA THR A 519 -13.40 0.62 -1.86
C THR A 519 -12.25 1.64 -1.90
N ALA A 520 -12.56 2.95 -1.99
CA ALA A 520 -11.58 4.03 -1.92
C ALA A 520 -11.33 4.56 -0.49
N GLU A 521 -12.36 4.68 0.37
CA GLU A 521 -12.20 5.31 1.70
C GLU A 521 -11.61 4.38 2.78
N ALA A 522 -11.76 3.06 2.66
CA ALA A 522 -11.14 2.11 3.60
C ALA A 522 -9.61 2.03 3.39
N ALA A 523 -9.17 2.05 2.12
CA ALA A 523 -7.75 2.17 1.76
C ALA A 523 -7.18 3.55 2.18
N ALA A 524 -7.97 4.62 2.04
CA ALA A 524 -7.56 5.96 2.47
C ALA A 524 -7.59 6.19 3.99
N SER A 525 -8.36 5.43 4.78
CA SER A 525 -8.45 5.56 6.24
C SER A 525 -7.27 4.88 6.97
N GLU A 526 -6.78 3.76 6.46
CA GLU A 526 -5.54 3.14 6.97
C GLU A 526 -4.29 3.88 6.45
N ALA A 527 -4.33 4.48 5.25
CA ALA A 527 -3.31 5.43 4.78
C ALA A 527 -3.29 6.77 5.57
N LYS A 528 -4.43 7.22 6.12
CA LYS A 528 -4.57 8.48 6.88
C LYS A 528 -3.90 8.50 8.25
N SER A 529 -3.23 7.44 8.69
CA SER A 529 -2.38 7.48 9.90
C SER A 529 -0.88 7.56 9.60
N SER A 530 -0.45 7.62 8.33
CA SER A 530 0.97 7.74 8.00
C SER A 530 1.34 8.54 6.75
N GLU A 531 0.40 9.21 6.07
CA GLU A 531 0.72 10.03 4.89
C GLU A 531 1.34 11.39 5.27
N LYS A 532 2.61 11.59 4.89
CA LYS A 532 3.20 12.92 4.66
C LYS A 532 2.30 13.67 3.66
N ALA A 533 1.79 14.82 4.07
CA ALA A 533 0.81 15.60 3.31
C ALA A 533 1.35 16.03 1.93
N THR A 534 0.53 15.87 0.88
CA THR A 534 0.78 16.50 -0.42
C THR A 534 0.76 18.03 -0.29
N PRO A 535 1.52 18.78 -1.12
CA PRO A 535 1.79 20.19 -0.88
C PRO A 535 0.51 21.08 -0.84
N SER A 536 -0.52 20.72 -1.62
CA SER A 536 -1.85 21.38 -1.61
C SER A 536 -2.69 21.09 -0.35
N LYS A 537 -2.67 19.85 0.15
CA LYS A 537 -3.37 19.47 1.40
C LYS A 537 -2.66 20.02 2.64
N HIS A 538 -1.32 20.10 2.61
CA HIS A 538 -0.53 20.69 3.68
C HIS A 538 -0.85 22.18 3.87
N LEU A 539 -0.91 22.95 2.78
CA LEU A 539 -1.34 24.36 2.81
C LEU A 539 -2.78 24.53 3.30
N GLN A 540 -3.70 23.63 2.92
CA GLN A 540 -5.08 23.67 3.43
C GLN A 540 -5.14 23.38 4.94
N SER A 541 -4.38 22.39 5.43
CA SER A 541 -4.29 22.11 6.87
C SER A 541 -3.75 23.33 7.62
N LEU A 542 -2.63 23.89 7.18
CA LEU A 542 -2.01 25.06 7.81
C LEU A 542 -2.95 26.28 7.80
N ARG A 543 -3.75 26.47 6.74
CA ARG A 543 -4.79 27.52 6.69
C ARG A 543 -5.89 27.30 7.73
N ILE A 544 -6.33 26.06 7.93
CA ILE A 544 -7.33 25.69 8.94
C ILE A 544 -6.73 25.88 10.35
N ASP A 545 -5.50 25.41 10.56
CA ASP A 545 -4.80 25.52 11.83
C ASP A 545 -4.59 26.98 12.22
N ALA A 546 -4.12 27.83 11.30
CA ALA A 546 -3.94 29.26 11.52
C ALA A 546 -5.27 29.97 11.83
N ALA A 547 -6.36 29.58 11.16
CA ALA A 547 -7.69 30.12 11.42
C ALA A 547 -8.25 29.70 12.79
N SER A 548 -7.94 28.49 13.24
CA SER A 548 -8.35 27.97 14.55
C SER A 548 -7.52 28.54 15.71
N GLN A 549 -6.28 28.95 15.44
CA GLN A 549 -5.32 29.44 16.42
C GLN A 549 -4.71 30.80 15.99
N PRO A 550 -5.51 31.88 15.97
CA PRO A 550 -5.12 33.17 15.41
C PRO A 550 -3.95 33.87 16.12
N ASN A 551 -3.58 33.42 17.33
CA ASN A 551 -2.51 33.99 18.14
C ASN A 551 -1.24 33.11 18.20
N ASP A 552 -1.20 31.98 17.51
CA ASP A 552 -0.02 31.10 17.50
C ASP A 552 0.96 31.52 16.37
N SER A 553 2.14 32.00 16.77
CA SER A 553 3.18 32.43 15.83
C SER A 553 3.85 31.30 15.07
N ASN A 554 3.92 30.08 15.62
CA ASN A 554 4.54 28.96 14.91
C ASN A 554 3.67 28.54 13.73
N ILE A 555 2.35 28.50 13.91
CA ILE A 555 1.42 28.09 12.86
C ILE A 555 1.37 29.14 11.74
N HIS A 556 1.36 30.42 12.09
CA HIS A 556 1.42 31.51 11.11
C HIS A 556 2.76 31.57 10.39
N LEU A 557 3.87 31.25 11.07
CA LEU A 557 5.18 31.13 10.45
C LEU A 557 5.19 29.96 9.47
N GLN A 558 4.76 28.78 9.89
CA GLN A 558 4.67 27.58 9.04
C GLN A 558 3.80 27.80 7.81
N LEU A 559 2.61 28.40 7.97
CA LEU A 559 1.72 28.72 6.85
C LEU A 559 2.37 29.70 5.88
N GLY A 560 2.93 30.81 6.38
CA GLY A 560 3.56 31.80 5.50
C GLY A 560 4.82 31.26 4.80
N THR A 561 5.65 30.47 5.49
CA THR A 561 6.83 29.83 4.89
C THR A 561 6.43 28.85 3.81
N ALA A 562 5.44 27.99 4.08
CA ALA A 562 4.90 27.07 3.08
C ALA A 562 4.32 27.83 1.86
N LEU A 563 3.64 28.96 2.06
CA LEU A 563 3.13 29.78 0.95
C LEU A 563 4.26 30.37 0.09
N VAL A 564 5.35 30.83 0.71
CA VAL A 564 6.54 31.34 -0.01
C VAL A 564 7.23 30.22 -0.81
N GLU A 565 7.35 29.02 -0.26
CA GLU A 565 7.90 27.85 -0.96
C GLU A 565 7.06 27.47 -2.20
N HIS A 566 5.77 27.80 -2.22
CA HIS A 566 4.85 27.59 -3.33
C HIS A 566 4.71 28.82 -4.26
N GLY A 567 5.53 29.85 -4.08
CA GLY A 567 5.52 31.07 -4.89
C GLY A 567 4.30 31.98 -4.65
N GLN A 568 3.60 31.85 -3.52
CA GLN A 568 2.44 32.65 -3.13
C GLN A 568 2.82 33.81 -2.19
N ASP A 569 3.84 34.59 -2.58
CA ASP A 569 4.46 35.64 -1.75
C ASP A 569 3.47 36.71 -1.25
N GLU A 570 2.53 37.16 -2.09
CA GLU A 570 1.54 38.17 -1.71
C GLU A 570 0.59 37.68 -0.61
N GLU A 571 0.25 36.39 -0.61
CA GLU A 571 -0.63 35.79 0.39
C GLU A 571 0.12 35.58 1.70
N ALA A 572 1.37 35.11 1.64
CA ALA A 572 2.26 34.99 2.80
C ALA A 572 2.45 36.34 3.51
N GLU A 573 2.74 37.40 2.74
CA GLU A 573 2.85 38.77 3.28
C GLU A 573 1.56 39.20 3.98
N LYS A 574 0.40 38.96 3.36
CA LYS A 574 -0.90 39.35 3.93
C LYS A 574 -1.17 38.64 5.26
N ILE A 575 -0.85 37.36 5.36
CA ILE A 575 -1.03 36.56 6.58
C ILE A 575 -0.11 37.07 7.69
N TRP A 576 1.18 37.26 7.40
CA TRP A 576 2.13 37.76 8.40
C TRP A 576 1.83 39.18 8.86
N ARG A 577 1.41 40.07 7.97
CA ARG A 577 0.95 41.43 8.37
C ARG A 577 -0.31 41.41 9.21
N SER A 578 -1.27 40.55 8.86
CA SER A 578 -2.49 40.36 9.64
C SER A 578 -2.20 39.82 11.04
N TYR A 579 -1.21 38.94 11.18
CA TYR A 579 -0.74 38.49 12.49
C TYR A 579 -0.05 39.62 13.27
N LEU A 580 0.90 40.33 12.66
CA LEU A 580 1.65 41.41 13.31
C LEU A 580 0.79 42.63 13.69
N SER A 581 -0.38 42.85 13.08
CA SER A 581 -1.30 43.90 13.53
C SER A 581 -1.87 43.62 14.93
N HIS A 582 -1.90 42.36 15.34
CA HIS A 582 -2.36 41.93 16.67
C HIS A 582 -1.19 41.64 17.62
N SER A 583 -0.05 41.17 17.09
CA SER A 583 1.17 40.85 17.85
C SER A 583 2.41 41.58 17.30
N PRO A 584 2.51 42.92 17.42
CA PRO A 584 3.50 43.75 16.72
C PRO A 584 4.96 43.61 17.20
N LYS A 585 5.23 42.75 18.19
CA LYS A 585 6.56 42.51 18.74
C LYS A 585 7.03 41.07 18.56
N ASP A 586 6.37 40.27 17.71
CA ASP A 586 6.76 38.88 17.50
C ASP A 586 8.03 38.80 16.64
N PRO A 587 9.19 38.38 17.20
CA PRO A 587 10.46 38.42 16.48
C PRO A 587 10.49 37.43 15.31
N LYS A 588 9.75 36.31 15.37
CA LYS A 588 9.78 35.27 14.34
C LYS A 588 9.09 35.74 13.06
N ILE A 589 7.86 36.22 13.20
CA ILE A 589 7.05 36.68 12.05
C ILE A 589 7.62 37.98 11.46
N THR A 590 8.15 38.86 12.31
CA THR A 590 8.79 40.11 11.87
C THR A 590 10.06 39.82 11.06
N THR A 591 10.85 38.81 11.46
CA THR A 591 12.04 38.37 10.71
C THR A 591 11.63 37.76 9.36
N ALA A 592 10.70 36.81 9.35
CA ALA A 592 10.23 36.17 8.10
C ALA A 592 9.61 37.17 7.10
N LEU A 593 8.82 38.12 7.59
CA LEU A 593 8.26 39.19 6.75
C LEU A 593 9.34 40.15 6.25
N SER A 594 10.35 40.47 7.08
CA SER A 594 11.49 41.29 6.66
C SER A 594 12.26 40.64 5.51
N GLU A 595 12.53 39.33 5.59
CA GLU A 595 13.17 38.56 4.51
C GLU A 595 12.35 38.59 3.22
N LEU A 596 11.04 38.37 3.32
CA LEU A 596 10.14 38.40 2.16
C LEU A 596 10.10 39.77 1.50
N LEU A 597 10.05 40.86 2.28
CA LEU A 597 10.05 42.23 1.75
C LEU A 597 11.39 42.61 1.11
N VAL A 598 12.50 42.21 1.73
CA VAL A 598 13.84 42.44 1.18
C VAL A 598 14.01 41.70 -0.15
N THR A 599 13.51 40.46 -0.25
CA THR A 599 13.63 39.62 -1.45
C THR A 599 12.66 40.01 -2.58
N THR A 600 11.52 40.62 -2.25
CA THR A 600 10.55 41.19 -3.23
C THR A 600 10.89 42.63 -3.65
N ARG A 601 12.14 43.08 -3.45
CA ARG A 601 12.66 44.42 -3.78
C ARG A 601 12.08 45.59 -2.98
N ARG A 602 11.41 45.33 -1.85
CA ARG A 602 10.91 46.34 -0.89
C ARG A 602 11.87 46.50 0.29
N VAL A 603 13.14 46.71 -0.06
CA VAL A 603 14.29 46.68 0.84
C VAL A 603 14.15 47.60 2.04
N GLN A 604 13.87 48.89 1.82
CA GLN A 604 13.82 49.86 2.92
C GLN A 604 12.74 49.50 3.94
N GLU A 605 11.60 49.00 3.49
CA GLU A 605 10.51 48.59 4.35
C GLU A 605 10.83 47.35 5.17
N GLY A 606 11.48 46.34 4.55
CA GLY A 606 11.95 45.15 5.27
C GLY A 606 13.01 45.49 6.32
N LEU A 607 13.91 46.44 6.03
CA LEU A 607 14.91 46.92 6.99
C LEU A 607 14.29 47.71 8.14
N ASP A 608 13.36 48.62 7.84
CA ASP A 608 12.66 49.41 8.85
C ASP A 608 11.85 48.50 9.80
N LEU A 609 11.32 47.39 9.28
CA LEU A 609 10.62 46.36 10.05
C LEU A 609 11.55 45.57 10.99
N ALA A 610 12.77 45.22 10.54
CA ALA A 610 13.74 44.46 11.34
C ALA A 610 14.58 45.33 12.29
N ALA A 611 14.67 46.65 12.06
CA ALA A 611 15.50 47.57 12.83
C ALA A 611 15.27 47.54 14.36
N PRO A 612 14.03 47.43 14.88
CA PRO A 612 13.79 47.34 16.33
C PRO A 612 14.35 46.05 16.95
N LEU A 613 14.28 44.91 16.22
CA LEU A 613 14.74 43.61 16.70
C LEU A 613 16.27 43.49 16.70
N VAL A 614 16.90 44.16 15.74
CA VAL A 614 18.34 44.32 15.69
C VAL A 614 18.85 45.15 16.86
N GLN A 615 18.12 46.20 17.25
CA GLN A 615 18.49 47.05 18.39
C GLN A 615 18.25 46.37 19.75
N SER A 616 17.29 45.44 19.85
CA SER A 616 17.03 44.66 21.06
C SER A 616 17.94 43.44 21.23
N GLY A 617 18.64 43.03 20.18
CA GLY A 617 19.52 41.85 20.18
C GLY A 617 18.78 40.51 20.07
N GLU A 618 17.51 40.53 19.68
CA GLU A 618 16.66 39.33 19.56
C GLU A 618 16.92 38.54 18.26
N VAL A 619 17.68 39.10 17.32
CA VAL A 619 18.01 38.49 16.04
C VAL A 619 19.53 38.35 15.90
N SER A 620 19.97 37.25 15.28
CA SER A 620 21.39 36.92 15.18
C SER A 620 22.17 37.99 14.41
N THR A 621 23.43 38.20 14.80
CA THR A 621 24.32 39.13 14.10
C THR A 621 24.44 38.75 12.61
N GLY A 622 24.45 37.46 12.28
CA GLY A 622 24.55 37.01 10.90
C GLY A 622 23.35 37.38 10.01
N TYR A 623 22.12 37.33 10.55
CA TYR A 623 20.93 37.77 9.82
C TYR A 623 20.94 39.28 9.54
N ARG A 624 21.40 40.06 10.52
CA ARG A 624 21.54 41.52 10.37
C ARG A 624 22.50 41.88 9.25
N GLU A 625 23.65 41.20 9.20
CA GLU A 625 24.63 41.44 8.14
C GLU A 625 24.09 40.97 6.78
N PHE A 626 23.37 39.84 6.70
CA PHE A 626 22.73 39.39 5.46
C PHE A 626 21.77 40.44 4.89
N THR A 627 20.86 40.96 5.72
CA THR A 627 19.86 41.97 5.30
C THR A 627 20.51 43.29 4.91
N ALA A 628 21.56 43.72 5.61
CA ALA A 628 22.38 44.87 5.21
C ALA A 628 23.07 44.63 3.86
N GLY A 629 23.60 43.42 3.63
CA GLY A 629 24.23 43.03 2.37
C GLY A 629 23.27 43.10 1.18
N ILE A 630 22.05 42.57 1.31
CA ILE A 630 21.03 42.66 0.26
C ILE A 630 20.65 44.12 -0.03
N ALA A 631 20.63 44.96 1.01
CA ALA A 631 20.31 46.37 0.83
C ALA A 631 21.34 47.12 -0.01
N GLN A 632 22.62 46.83 0.21
CA GLN A 632 23.71 47.40 -0.57
C GLN A 632 23.79 46.78 -1.97
N PHE A 633 23.52 45.48 -2.10
CA PHE A 633 23.44 44.79 -3.37
C PHE A 633 22.39 45.44 -4.29
N ASN A 634 21.20 45.74 -3.77
CA ASN A 634 20.14 46.41 -4.53
C ASN A 634 20.42 47.89 -4.85
N ARG A 635 21.37 48.51 -4.15
CA ARG A 635 21.90 49.85 -4.46
C ARG A 635 23.09 49.82 -5.40
N GLU A 636 23.44 48.64 -5.92
CA GLU A 636 24.62 48.40 -6.76
C GLU A 636 25.94 48.78 -6.06
N GLN A 637 25.96 48.75 -4.73
CA GLN A 637 27.14 49.00 -3.90
C GLN A 637 27.82 47.67 -3.58
N TRP A 638 28.39 47.03 -4.60
CA TRP A 638 28.88 45.66 -4.54
C TRP A 638 29.93 45.41 -3.45
N ASP A 639 30.91 46.32 -3.29
CA ASP A 639 31.94 46.16 -2.25
C ASP A 639 31.35 46.17 -0.82
N GLN A 640 30.39 47.07 -0.56
CA GLN A 640 29.72 47.12 0.74
C GLN A 640 28.78 45.93 0.95
N ALA A 641 28.13 45.45 -0.11
CA ALA A 641 27.31 44.25 -0.05
C ALA A 641 28.15 43.01 0.30
N LEU A 642 29.34 42.92 -0.29
CA LEU A 642 30.27 41.81 -0.06
C LEU A 642 30.77 41.78 1.39
N GLU A 643 31.19 42.92 1.95
CA GLU A 643 31.60 43.01 3.37
C GLU A 643 30.51 42.49 4.31
N HIS A 644 29.26 42.83 4.03
CA HIS A 644 28.11 42.37 4.80
C HIS A 644 27.80 40.87 4.59
N PHE A 645 27.95 40.33 3.38
CA PHE A 645 27.78 38.89 3.16
C PHE A 645 28.89 38.07 3.84
N GLU A 646 30.14 38.53 3.79
CA GLU A 646 31.27 37.91 4.51
C GLU A 646 31.04 37.95 6.02
N ALA A 647 30.65 39.11 6.58
CA ALA A 647 30.32 39.24 8.00
C ALA A 647 29.11 38.36 8.42
N SER A 648 28.17 38.11 7.49
CA SER A 648 27.07 37.19 7.70
C SER A 648 27.54 35.73 7.81
N HIS A 649 28.47 35.31 6.95
CA HIS A 649 29.11 34.00 7.02
C HIS A 649 29.95 33.83 8.29
N GLU A 650 30.75 34.82 8.68
CA GLU A 650 31.56 34.79 9.91
C GLU A 650 30.70 34.65 11.17
N ALA A 651 29.51 35.24 11.16
CA ALA A 651 28.53 35.12 12.23
C ALA A 651 27.72 33.80 12.18
N GLY A 652 28.05 32.89 11.27
CA GLY A 652 27.47 31.54 11.18
C GLY A 652 26.10 31.48 10.51
N TYR A 653 25.72 32.48 9.71
CA TYR A 653 24.45 32.45 8.97
C TYR A 653 24.58 31.55 7.74
N ASN A 654 23.80 30.46 7.69
CA ASN A 654 23.99 29.38 6.71
C ASN A 654 22.73 29.10 5.87
N GLN A 655 22.23 30.11 5.14
CA GLN A 655 21.06 29.97 4.27
C GLN A 655 21.44 29.90 2.78
N PRO A 656 20.81 29.05 1.94
CA PRO A 656 21.10 28.97 0.50
C PRO A 656 21.02 30.32 -0.22
N ARG A 657 20.08 31.19 0.18
CA ARG A 657 19.95 32.55 -0.37
C ARG A 657 21.16 33.44 -0.08
N LEU A 658 21.87 33.26 1.04
CA LEU A 658 23.11 34.01 1.29
C LEU A 658 24.18 33.64 0.24
N LEU A 659 24.32 32.35 -0.07
CA LEU A 659 25.26 31.86 -1.10
C LEU A 659 24.93 32.45 -2.48
N GLU A 660 23.64 32.48 -2.85
CA GLU A 660 23.21 33.05 -4.13
C GLU A 660 23.59 34.53 -4.26
N TYR A 661 23.23 35.37 -3.29
CA TYR A 661 23.49 36.81 -3.38
C TYR A 661 24.97 37.16 -3.24
N HIS A 662 25.72 36.39 -2.45
CA HIS A 662 27.17 36.50 -2.36
C HIS A 662 27.83 36.15 -3.70
N ALA A 663 27.48 35.01 -4.31
CA ALA A 663 28.01 34.61 -5.61
C ALA A 663 27.69 35.63 -6.71
N ARG A 664 26.46 36.13 -6.76
CA ARG A 664 26.05 37.19 -7.70
C ARG A 664 26.83 38.48 -7.49
N CYS A 665 27.14 38.82 -6.24
CA CYS A 665 27.90 40.03 -5.93
C CYS A 665 29.33 39.92 -6.44
N LEU A 666 29.96 38.75 -6.24
CA LEU A 666 31.29 38.44 -6.78
C LEU A 666 31.30 38.41 -8.31
N ASP A 667 30.24 37.93 -8.96
CA ASP A 667 30.09 37.98 -10.42
C ASP A 667 30.03 39.43 -10.96
N GLN A 668 29.31 40.33 -10.27
CA GLN A 668 29.29 41.76 -10.65
C GLN A 668 30.66 42.44 -10.46
N LEU A 669 31.46 41.95 -9.52
CA LEU A 669 32.84 42.38 -9.29
C LEU A 669 33.87 41.66 -10.18
N GLU A 670 33.43 40.79 -11.09
CA GLU A 670 34.27 39.95 -11.96
C GLU A 670 35.25 39.03 -11.19
N ARG A 671 34.94 38.70 -9.92
CA ARG A 671 35.72 37.80 -9.05
C ARG A 671 35.31 36.33 -9.24
N TYR A 672 35.38 35.84 -10.47
CA TYR A 672 34.82 34.55 -10.87
C TYR A 672 35.41 33.32 -10.13
N SER A 673 36.68 33.37 -9.73
CA SER A 673 37.31 32.28 -8.97
C SER A 673 36.70 32.09 -7.58
N GLU A 674 36.08 33.12 -7.03
CA GLU A 674 35.43 33.11 -5.73
C GLU A 674 33.91 32.88 -5.85
N ALA A 675 33.30 33.31 -6.96
CA ALA A 675 31.89 33.05 -7.24
C ALA A 675 31.61 31.57 -7.60
N GLU A 676 32.49 30.91 -8.37
CA GLU A 676 32.31 29.52 -8.80
C GLU A 676 32.05 28.52 -7.65
N PRO A 677 32.85 28.46 -6.56
CA PRO A 677 32.59 27.52 -5.47
C PRO A 677 31.25 27.78 -4.78
N LEU A 678 30.82 29.04 -4.66
CA LEU A 678 29.52 29.38 -4.08
C LEU A 678 28.35 28.93 -4.98
N TRP A 679 28.48 29.07 -6.30
CA TRP A 679 27.48 28.55 -7.24
C TRP A 679 27.38 27.03 -7.20
N ARG A 680 28.52 26.33 -7.10
CA ARG A 680 28.55 24.88 -6.97
C ARG A 680 28.02 24.41 -5.63
N GLU A 681 28.32 25.11 -4.55
CA GLU A 681 27.77 24.83 -3.23
C GLU A 681 26.25 25.06 -3.20
N LEU A 682 25.76 26.11 -3.86
CA LEU A 682 24.32 26.33 -4.01
C LEU A 682 23.66 25.22 -4.83
N LEU A 683 24.27 24.75 -5.93
CA LEU A 683 23.76 23.62 -6.72
C LEU A 683 23.86 22.27 -6.00
N LEU A 684 24.78 22.11 -5.05
CA LEU A 684 24.83 20.95 -4.18
C LEU A 684 23.64 20.94 -3.21
N ARG A 685 23.26 22.11 -2.69
CA ARG A 685 22.14 22.27 -1.76
C ARG A 685 20.78 22.31 -2.46
N GLU A 686 20.71 22.92 -3.64
CA GLU A 686 19.50 23.07 -4.46
C GLU A 686 19.78 22.66 -5.93
N PRO A 687 19.80 21.34 -6.24
CA PRO A 687 20.18 20.83 -7.57
C PRO A 687 19.24 21.27 -8.71
N THR A 688 18.03 21.71 -8.38
CA THR A 688 17.02 22.19 -9.33
C THR A 688 17.02 23.70 -9.53
N ASN A 689 17.93 24.45 -8.86
CA ASN A 689 17.96 25.92 -8.92
C ASN A 689 18.39 26.42 -10.32
N ALA A 690 17.40 26.81 -11.12
CA ALA A 690 17.60 27.22 -12.51
C ALA A 690 18.49 28.47 -12.65
N THR A 691 18.44 29.39 -11.69
CA THR A 691 19.28 30.59 -11.66
C THR A 691 20.75 30.21 -11.46
N ALA A 692 21.04 29.33 -10.51
CA ALA A 692 22.39 28.87 -10.23
C ALA A 692 23.00 28.10 -11.42
N HIS A 693 22.21 27.24 -12.09
CA HIS A 693 22.63 26.57 -13.33
C HIS A 693 22.95 27.56 -14.46
N ASP A 694 22.12 28.59 -14.66
CA ASP A 694 22.32 29.57 -15.72
C ASP A 694 23.54 30.47 -15.45
N GLU A 695 23.71 30.95 -14.22
CA GLU A 695 24.84 31.80 -13.83
C GLU A 695 26.16 31.02 -13.83
N LEU A 696 26.20 29.78 -13.30
CA LEU A 696 27.39 28.94 -13.38
C LEU A 696 27.78 28.64 -14.84
N ALA A 697 26.80 28.36 -15.71
CA ALA A 697 27.07 28.15 -17.12
C ALA A 697 27.58 29.41 -17.84
N LYS A 698 27.15 30.61 -17.44
CA LYS A 698 27.69 31.89 -17.95
C LYS A 698 29.13 32.09 -17.49
N LEU A 699 29.40 31.86 -16.21
CA LEU A 699 30.73 31.96 -15.59
C LEU A 699 31.72 30.97 -16.24
N LEU A 700 31.35 29.69 -16.38
CA LEU A 700 32.21 28.68 -17.02
C LEU A 700 32.51 29.03 -18.48
N LYS A 701 31.54 29.65 -19.18
CA LYS A 701 31.75 30.12 -20.55
C LYS A 701 32.68 31.34 -20.62
N SER A 702 32.54 32.31 -19.72
CA SER A 702 33.40 33.51 -19.69
C SER A 702 34.84 33.18 -19.29
N THR A 703 35.05 32.12 -18.50
CA THR A 703 36.36 31.60 -18.08
C THR A 703 36.99 30.60 -19.07
N GLY A 704 36.36 30.36 -20.24
CA GLY A 704 36.91 29.53 -21.32
C GLY A 704 36.65 28.02 -21.20
N ARG A 705 35.85 27.57 -20.23
CA ARG A 705 35.46 26.16 -20.00
C ARG A 705 34.15 25.83 -20.72
N GLY A 706 34.14 26.02 -22.04
CA GLY A 706 32.94 25.91 -22.88
C GLY A 706 32.25 24.53 -22.84
N ASP A 707 33.02 23.45 -22.74
CA ASP A 707 32.49 22.07 -22.71
C ASP A 707 31.72 21.80 -21.40
N GLU A 708 32.23 22.30 -20.28
CA GLU A 708 31.58 22.17 -18.98
C GLU A 708 30.35 23.08 -18.86
N ALA A 709 30.43 24.29 -19.42
CA ALA A 709 29.27 25.16 -19.56
C ALA A 709 28.15 24.51 -20.40
N ALA A 710 28.51 23.69 -21.39
CA ALA A 710 27.53 22.95 -22.19
C ALA A 710 26.88 21.81 -21.39
N LEU A 711 27.62 21.15 -20.50
CA LEU A 711 27.10 20.12 -19.60
C LEU A 711 26.09 20.72 -18.60
N VAL A 712 26.44 21.84 -17.94
CA VAL A 712 25.54 22.54 -17.02
C VAL A 712 24.28 23.03 -17.74
N ARG A 713 24.42 23.57 -18.98
CA ARG A 713 23.25 23.93 -19.81
C ARG A 713 22.42 22.73 -20.24
N ALA A 714 23.03 21.57 -20.47
CA ALA A 714 22.30 20.35 -20.80
C ALA A 714 21.48 19.84 -19.59
N GLN A 715 22.01 19.99 -18.38
CA GLN A 715 21.29 19.73 -17.13
C GLN A 715 20.10 20.68 -16.98
N LEU A 716 20.32 22.00 -17.17
CA LEU A 716 19.23 22.99 -17.17
C LEU A 716 18.17 22.71 -18.23
N LYS A 717 18.58 22.31 -19.44
CA LYS A 717 17.67 22.00 -20.54
C LYS A 717 16.88 20.71 -20.29
N ARG A 718 17.48 19.71 -19.63
CA ARG A 718 16.76 18.52 -19.15
C ARG A 718 15.69 18.92 -18.16
N LEU A 719 16.02 19.74 -17.16
CA LEU A 719 15.07 20.26 -16.16
C LEU A 719 13.92 21.06 -16.81
N GLN A 720 14.20 21.85 -17.85
CA GLN A 720 13.20 22.64 -18.58
C GLN A 720 12.41 21.86 -19.65
N SER A 721 12.84 20.66 -20.04
CA SER A 721 12.20 19.84 -21.08
C SER A 721 11.19 18.81 -20.55
N ILE A 722 11.00 18.78 -19.23
CA ILE A 722 9.98 17.98 -18.57
C ILE A 722 8.64 18.71 -18.76
N PRO A 723 7.61 18.09 -19.39
CA PRO A 723 6.25 18.66 -19.39
C PRO A 723 5.78 18.81 -17.94
N ALA A 724 5.01 19.86 -17.64
CA ALA A 724 4.48 20.13 -16.30
C ALA A 724 3.51 19.07 -15.73
N GLN A 725 3.43 17.87 -16.31
CA GLN A 725 2.57 16.74 -15.94
C GLN A 725 3.30 15.39 -15.99
N LEU A 726 4.62 15.38 -15.78
CA LEU A 726 5.38 14.16 -15.46
C LEU A 726 5.94 14.30 -14.04
N GLU A 727 5.04 14.48 -13.08
CA GLU A 727 5.28 14.04 -11.70
C GLU A 727 4.90 12.56 -11.65
N TYR A 728 5.89 11.69 -11.41
CA TYR A 728 5.62 10.30 -11.05
C TYR A 728 4.81 10.27 -9.74
N PRO A 729 3.92 9.28 -9.54
CA PRO A 729 3.18 9.10 -8.31
C PRO A 729 4.14 8.62 -7.22
N GLY A 730 4.68 9.59 -6.51
CA GLY A 730 5.64 9.39 -5.45
C GLY A 730 6.05 10.75 -4.92
N GLY A 731 5.19 11.34 -4.08
CA GLY A 731 5.54 12.54 -3.36
C GLY A 731 6.83 12.33 -2.56
N GLY A 732 7.87 13.08 -2.92
CA GLY A 732 8.92 13.50 -2.01
C GLY A 732 9.80 12.39 -1.43
N MET A 733 10.47 11.63 -2.29
CA MET A 733 11.90 11.50 -2.14
C MET A 733 12.55 11.98 -3.42
N SER A 734 12.99 13.24 -3.41
CA SER A 734 14.22 13.56 -4.11
C SER A 734 15.22 12.49 -3.71
N HIS A 735 15.60 11.60 -4.63
CA HIS A 735 16.81 10.82 -4.42
C HIS A 735 17.89 11.79 -3.96
N PRO A 736 18.54 11.56 -2.82
CA PRO A 736 19.79 12.21 -2.53
C PRO A 736 20.75 11.66 -3.58
N THR A 737 20.75 12.28 -4.75
CA THR A 737 21.95 12.36 -5.59
C THR A 737 22.81 13.43 -4.93
N MET A 738 23.20 13.17 -3.68
CA MET A 738 24.60 13.41 -3.40
C MET A 738 25.29 12.51 -4.41
N SER A 739 25.78 13.09 -5.51
CA SER A 739 27.00 12.60 -6.10
C SER A 739 27.98 12.59 -4.93
N THR A 740 28.03 11.48 -4.21
CA THR A 740 29.04 11.26 -3.21
C THR A 740 30.31 11.37 -4.00
N SER A 741 31.06 12.45 -3.79
CA SER A 741 32.32 12.60 -4.48
C SER A 741 33.12 11.32 -4.24
N LYS A 742 33.96 10.93 -5.19
CA LYS A 742 34.92 9.83 -5.01
C LYS A 742 35.56 9.85 -3.61
N ASP A 743 35.83 11.06 -3.10
CA ASP A 743 36.39 11.28 -1.77
C ASP A 743 35.43 10.95 -0.62
N THR A 744 34.11 11.13 -0.77
CA THR A 744 33.11 10.87 0.29
C THR A 744 32.88 9.37 0.51
N VAL A 745 32.70 8.60 -0.57
CA VAL A 745 32.55 7.12 -0.48
C VAL A 745 33.86 6.47 -0.07
N ALA A 746 34.98 6.88 -0.66
CA ALA A 746 36.30 6.38 -0.27
C ALA A 746 36.61 6.67 1.20
N SER A 747 36.34 7.89 1.68
CA SER A 747 36.54 8.25 3.09
C SER A 747 35.64 7.44 4.02
N PHE A 748 34.37 7.23 3.66
CA PHE A 748 33.47 6.40 4.44
C PHE A 748 34.01 4.98 4.61
N TRP A 749 34.39 4.32 3.51
CA TRP A 749 34.90 2.96 3.56
C TRP A 749 36.28 2.89 4.23
N ASP A 750 37.15 3.89 4.07
CA ASP A 750 38.43 3.99 4.80
C ASP A 750 38.24 4.15 6.32
N GLU A 751 37.20 4.85 6.76
CA GLU A 751 36.86 5.00 8.18
C GLU A 751 36.19 3.75 8.77
N ASN A 752 35.41 3.03 7.95
CA ASN A 752 34.56 1.91 8.37
C ASN A 752 35.06 0.52 7.95
N VAL A 753 36.35 0.38 7.63
CA VAL A 753 37.00 -0.90 7.29
C VAL A 753 36.81 -2.01 8.35
N TRP A 754 36.43 -1.67 9.59
CA TRP A 754 36.13 -2.66 10.65
C TRP A 754 34.66 -3.13 10.65
N GLN A 755 33.75 -2.47 9.94
CA GLN A 755 32.37 -2.95 9.77
C GLN A 755 32.27 -4.04 8.70
N SER A 756 33.23 -4.10 7.77
CA SER A 756 33.41 -5.17 6.78
C SER A 756 34.09 -6.42 7.36
N ILE A 757 34.19 -6.56 8.68
CA ILE A 757 34.64 -7.81 9.32
C ILE A 757 33.63 -8.91 8.99
N PRO A 758 34.08 -10.11 8.54
CA PRO A 758 33.21 -11.19 8.07
C PRO A 758 32.02 -11.50 9.00
N GLN A 759 32.21 -11.43 10.32
CA GLN A 759 31.24 -11.90 11.32
C GLN A 759 29.82 -11.31 11.24
N ARG A 760 29.59 -10.20 10.52
CA ARG A 760 28.26 -9.59 10.34
C ARG A 760 27.55 -9.96 9.04
N TYR A 761 28.26 -10.48 8.04
CA TYR A 761 27.63 -10.94 6.82
C TYR A 761 27.05 -12.35 7.02
N TRP A 762 25.83 -12.60 6.54
CA TRP A 762 25.11 -13.85 6.80
C TRP A 762 25.84 -15.10 6.30
N SER A 763 26.55 -15.03 5.16
CA SER A 763 27.37 -16.15 4.67
C SER A 763 28.64 -16.39 5.47
N SER A 764 28.92 -15.60 6.51
CA SER A 764 29.99 -15.92 7.45
C SER A 764 29.60 -16.97 8.47
N ASN A 765 28.31 -17.32 8.56
CA ASN A 765 27.88 -18.53 9.23
C ASN A 765 28.05 -19.71 8.27
N PRO A 766 28.86 -20.72 8.60
CA PRO A 766 29.12 -21.87 7.72
C PRO A 766 27.86 -22.65 7.27
N ILE A 767 26.79 -22.66 8.07
CA ILE A 767 25.53 -23.33 7.72
C ILE A 767 24.75 -22.50 6.71
N LEU A 768 24.74 -21.18 6.87
CA LEU A 768 24.09 -20.29 5.90
C LEU A 768 24.89 -20.19 4.61
N ASP A 769 26.22 -20.20 4.67
CA ASP A 769 27.08 -20.26 3.49
C ASP A 769 26.79 -21.53 2.67
N GLU A 770 26.70 -22.68 3.33
CA GLU A 770 26.33 -23.94 2.69
C GLU A 770 24.90 -23.90 2.12
N TYR A 771 23.94 -23.31 2.84
CA TYR A 771 22.57 -23.11 2.34
C TYR A 771 22.57 -22.26 1.06
N ILE A 772 23.25 -21.11 1.07
CA ILE A 772 23.38 -20.22 -0.10
C ILE A 772 24.06 -20.96 -1.25
N ASN A 773 25.18 -21.66 -0.98
CA ASN A 773 25.88 -22.47 -1.95
C ASN A 773 24.95 -23.52 -2.59
N GLN A 774 24.10 -24.20 -1.81
CA GLN A 774 23.18 -25.21 -2.36
C GLN A 774 22.03 -24.63 -3.18
N GLN A 775 21.65 -23.38 -2.99
CA GLN A 775 20.68 -22.71 -3.87
C GLN A 775 21.29 -22.29 -5.22
N ILE A 776 22.61 -22.04 -5.22
CA ILE A 776 23.35 -21.52 -6.38
C ILE A 776 24.02 -22.64 -7.20
N ILE A 777 24.57 -23.65 -6.52
CA ILE A 777 25.43 -24.69 -7.10
C ILE A 777 24.63 -25.98 -7.33
N GLU A 778 24.98 -26.74 -8.36
CA GLU A 778 24.41 -28.09 -8.54
C GLU A 778 24.95 -29.06 -7.47
N PRO A 779 24.10 -29.90 -6.84
CA PRO A 779 24.53 -30.83 -5.82
C PRO A 779 25.69 -31.72 -6.32
N ARG A 780 26.88 -31.56 -5.71
CA ARG A 780 28.18 -32.23 -5.98
C ARG A 780 29.19 -31.51 -6.90
N SER A 781 29.03 -30.22 -7.16
CA SER A 781 29.96 -29.48 -8.03
C SER A 781 30.72 -28.37 -7.28
N VAL A 782 31.98 -28.66 -6.90
CA VAL A 782 32.95 -27.72 -6.27
C VAL A 782 32.58 -27.23 -4.85
N ASN A 783 33.58 -26.72 -4.11
CA ASN A 783 33.44 -26.33 -2.68
C ASN A 783 32.79 -24.95 -2.47
N SER A 784 32.81 -24.07 -3.47
CA SER A 784 32.26 -22.70 -3.35
C SER A 784 31.56 -22.28 -4.64
N HIS A 785 30.51 -21.45 -4.50
CA HIS A 785 29.83 -20.91 -5.68
C HIS A 785 30.76 -20.00 -6.48
N ILE A 786 31.78 -19.41 -5.85
CA ILE A 786 32.78 -18.51 -6.43
C ILE A 786 33.62 -19.21 -7.52
N SER A 787 33.92 -20.50 -7.35
CA SER A 787 34.66 -21.27 -8.35
C SER A 787 33.78 -22.10 -9.28
N TRP A 788 32.58 -22.46 -8.82
CA TRP A 788 31.65 -23.31 -9.56
C TRP A 788 31.31 -22.74 -10.95
N TRP A 789 30.90 -21.47 -11.02
CA TRP A 789 30.46 -20.86 -12.27
C TRP A 789 31.58 -20.80 -13.31
N ILE A 790 32.84 -20.52 -12.90
CA ILE A 790 33.99 -20.56 -13.81
C ILE A 790 34.17 -21.97 -14.35
N SER A 791 34.18 -22.97 -13.48
CA SER A 791 34.38 -24.36 -13.89
C SER A 791 33.32 -24.86 -14.88
N LYS A 792 32.09 -24.35 -14.76
CA LYS A 792 30.93 -24.77 -15.55
C LYS A 792 30.74 -23.95 -16.83
N TYR A 793 30.90 -22.63 -16.76
CA TYR A 793 30.52 -21.70 -17.83
C TYR A 793 31.70 -21.07 -18.55
N HIS A 794 32.89 -21.02 -17.94
CA HIS A 794 34.08 -20.54 -18.64
C HIS A 794 34.55 -21.56 -19.69
N PRO A 795 34.92 -21.14 -20.92
CA PRO A 795 35.26 -22.07 -22.01
C PRO A 795 36.35 -23.11 -21.70
N THR A 796 37.27 -22.78 -20.81
CA THR A 796 38.40 -23.63 -20.39
C THR A 796 38.21 -24.22 -18.98
N GLY A 797 37.14 -23.84 -18.27
CA GLY A 797 36.92 -24.19 -16.86
C GLY A 797 37.82 -23.48 -15.85
N VAL A 798 38.77 -22.64 -16.30
CA VAL A 798 39.70 -21.85 -15.47
C VAL A 798 39.96 -20.50 -16.13
N SER A 799 39.79 -19.40 -15.40
CA SER A 799 40.11 -18.06 -15.89
C SER A 799 41.63 -17.80 -15.85
N GLU A 800 42.17 -17.30 -16.96
CA GLU A 800 43.55 -16.83 -17.04
C GLU A 800 43.73 -15.47 -16.36
N ASN A 801 42.73 -14.59 -16.47
CA ASN A 801 42.77 -13.23 -15.93
C ASN A 801 41.37 -12.78 -15.52
N LEU A 802 41.06 -12.96 -14.23
CA LEU A 802 39.76 -12.67 -13.63
C LEU A 802 39.71 -11.22 -13.12
N LEU A 803 38.69 -10.48 -13.54
CA LEU A 803 38.36 -9.16 -12.98
C LEU A 803 37.47 -9.33 -11.74
N SER A 804 37.78 -8.62 -10.66
CA SER A 804 36.92 -8.52 -9.48
C SER A 804 36.54 -7.08 -9.19
N LEU A 805 35.23 -6.82 -9.14
CA LEU A 805 34.65 -5.50 -8.92
C LEU A 805 34.43 -5.27 -7.43
N ALA A 806 34.83 -4.09 -6.93
CA ALA A 806 34.72 -3.68 -5.53
C ALA A 806 35.21 -4.77 -4.57
N CYS A 807 36.47 -5.16 -4.76
CA CYS A 807 37.07 -6.33 -4.12
C CYS A 807 37.14 -6.27 -2.59
N GLY A 808 36.97 -5.09 -1.98
CA GLY A 808 37.05 -4.90 -0.54
C GLY A 808 38.36 -5.44 0.03
N GLY A 809 38.25 -6.33 1.02
CA GLY A 809 39.40 -7.03 1.63
C GLY A 809 39.98 -8.18 0.79
N GLY A 810 39.52 -8.41 -0.43
CA GLY A 810 40.11 -9.38 -1.35
C GLY A 810 39.75 -10.84 -1.06
N HIS A 811 38.55 -11.13 -0.56
CA HIS A 811 38.16 -12.49 -0.16
C HIS A 811 37.89 -13.42 -1.35
N ALA A 812 37.09 -12.97 -2.32
CA ALA A 812 36.63 -13.81 -3.43
C ALA A 812 37.77 -14.20 -4.38
N GLU A 813 38.71 -13.29 -4.63
CA GLU A 813 39.89 -13.49 -5.45
C GLU A 813 40.81 -14.56 -4.85
N ARG A 814 41.03 -14.49 -3.53
CA ARG A 814 41.84 -15.47 -2.81
C ARG A 814 41.20 -16.85 -2.86
N ILE A 815 39.87 -16.96 -2.76
CA ILE A 815 39.15 -18.23 -2.95
C ILE A 815 39.36 -18.75 -4.37
N ALA A 816 39.12 -17.91 -5.40
CA ALA A 816 39.27 -18.32 -6.79
C ALA A 816 40.71 -18.82 -7.12
N LEU A 817 41.72 -18.16 -6.58
CA LEU A 817 43.13 -18.56 -6.72
C LEU A 817 43.45 -19.85 -5.96
N LYS A 818 43.00 -20.00 -4.71
CA LYS A 818 43.27 -21.20 -3.88
C LYS A 818 42.59 -22.45 -4.42
N GLU A 819 41.37 -22.30 -4.94
CA GLU A 819 40.61 -23.39 -5.54
C GLU A 819 41.02 -23.68 -6.99
N GLY A 820 41.87 -22.84 -7.58
CA GLY A 820 42.42 -23.01 -8.92
C GLY A 820 41.45 -22.69 -10.05
N SER A 821 40.37 -21.94 -9.78
CA SER A 821 39.44 -21.44 -10.79
C SER A 821 39.96 -20.19 -11.50
N ALA A 822 40.94 -19.49 -10.92
CA ALA A 822 41.68 -18.41 -11.56
C ALA A 822 43.20 -18.62 -11.46
N GLN A 823 43.94 -18.20 -12.49
CA GLN A 823 45.42 -18.16 -12.48
C GLN A 823 45.95 -16.80 -12.03
N ARG A 824 45.27 -15.74 -12.44
CA ARG A 824 45.55 -14.35 -12.09
C ARG A 824 44.25 -13.61 -11.83
N THR A 825 44.25 -12.71 -10.86
CA THR A 825 43.10 -11.85 -10.56
C THR A 825 43.51 -10.38 -10.51
N VAL A 826 42.61 -9.48 -10.90
CA VAL A 826 42.74 -8.03 -10.72
C VAL A 826 41.53 -7.53 -9.94
N GLY A 827 41.75 -7.03 -8.73
CA GLY A 827 40.71 -6.45 -7.89
C GLY A 827 40.72 -4.93 -7.97
N TYR A 828 39.56 -4.35 -8.22
CA TYR A 828 39.36 -2.90 -8.17
C TYR A 828 38.53 -2.51 -6.95
N ASP A 829 38.95 -1.47 -6.24
CA ASP A 829 38.17 -0.88 -5.15
C ASP A 829 38.41 0.62 -5.06
N VAL A 830 37.44 1.35 -4.50
CA VAL A 830 37.55 2.80 -4.32
C VAL A 830 38.32 3.16 -3.04
N SER A 831 38.36 2.25 -2.03
CA SER A 831 39.01 2.45 -0.73
C SER A 831 40.47 2.01 -0.74
N PRO A 832 41.44 2.95 -0.59
CA PRO A 832 42.84 2.60 -0.44
C PRO A 832 43.12 1.64 0.72
N LYS A 833 42.41 1.80 1.85
CA LYS A 833 42.64 1.01 3.05
C LYS A 833 42.09 -0.42 2.95
N SER A 834 40.96 -0.63 2.26
CA SER A 834 40.48 -1.97 1.90
C SER A 834 41.54 -2.70 1.05
N LEU A 835 42.15 -2.02 0.08
CA LEU A 835 43.21 -2.60 -0.75
C LEU A 835 44.51 -2.88 0.04
N GLU A 836 44.83 -2.11 1.08
CA GLU A 836 45.94 -2.44 1.97
C GLU A 836 45.70 -3.77 2.69
N ILE A 837 44.49 -4.00 3.18
CA ILE A 837 44.09 -5.29 3.79
C ILE A 837 44.13 -6.40 2.76
N ALA A 838 43.56 -6.19 1.58
CA ALA A 838 43.54 -7.20 0.51
C ALA A 838 44.95 -7.65 0.12
N ARG A 839 45.89 -6.69 -0.02
CA ARG A 839 47.31 -6.99 -0.27
C ARG A 839 47.96 -7.74 0.89
N ALA A 840 47.66 -7.37 2.14
CA ALA A 840 48.21 -8.03 3.32
C ALA A 840 47.70 -9.48 3.46
N GLU A 841 46.41 -9.72 3.23
CA GLU A 841 45.80 -11.05 3.28
C GLU A 841 46.28 -11.94 2.11
N ALA A 842 46.37 -11.40 0.90
CA ALA A 842 46.94 -12.12 -0.24
C ALA A 842 48.40 -12.50 -0.01
N ALA A 843 49.21 -11.60 0.59
CA ALA A 843 50.58 -11.91 0.98
C ALA A 843 50.65 -12.99 2.06
N ALA A 844 49.77 -12.95 3.06
CA ALA A 844 49.69 -13.96 4.11
C ALA A 844 49.34 -15.35 3.55
N ASP A 845 48.54 -15.40 2.49
CA ASP A 845 48.19 -16.63 1.78
C ASP A 845 49.24 -17.07 0.73
N GLY A 846 50.29 -16.28 0.50
CA GLY A 846 51.30 -16.58 -0.52
C GLY A 846 50.83 -16.36 -1.96
N LEU A 847 49.82 -15.51 -2.17
CA LEU A 847 49.17 -15.24 -3.46
C LEU A 847 49.57 -13.90 -4.08
N ALA A 848 50.49 -13.15 -3.47
CA ALA A 848 50.84 -11.79 -3.88
C ALA A 848 51.32 -11.66 -5.35
N ASP A 849 51.92 -12.71 -5.92
CA ASP A 849 52.36 -12.73 -7.32
C ASP A 849 51.22 -13.03 -8.33
N CYS A 850 50.06 -13.45 -7.83
CA CYS A 850 48.90 -13.87 -8.63
C CYS A 850 47.71 -12.90 -8.56
N VAL A 851 47.74 -11.90 -7.69
CA VAL A 851 46.69 -10.89 -7.58
C VAL A 851 47.24 -9.47 -7.61
N GLU A 852 46.60 -8.62 -8.40
CA GLU A 852 46.83 -7.18 -8.42
C GLU A 852 45.62 -6.43 -7.88
N TYR A 853 45.87 -5.38 -7.10
CA TYR A 853 44.83 -4.54 -6.51
C TYR A 853 45.07 -3.09 -6.89
N GLU A 854 44.10 -2.46 -7.57
CA GLU A 854 44.19 -1.05 -8.00
C GLU A 854 43.03 -0.22 -7.46
N ILE A 855 43.32 1.06 -7.16
CA ILE A 855 42.29 2.03 -6.78
C ILE A 855 41.54 2.46 -8.03
N ARG A 856 40.23 2.17 -8.10
CA ARG A 856 39.34 2.64 -9.17
C ARG A 856 37.95 2.97 -8.63
N ASP A 857 37.36 4.03 -9.16
CA ASP A 857 35.96 4.37 -8.95
C ASP A 857 35.10 3.74 -10.06
N LEU A 858 34.33 2.70 -9.69
CA LEU A 858 33.49 1.96 -10.62
C LEU A 858 32.32 2.78 -11.19
N ASN A 859 32.02 3.97 -10.64
CA ASN A 859 30.99 4.86 -11.21
C ASN A 859 31.49 5.69 -12.39
N SER A 860 32.80 5.83 -12.57
CA SER A 860 33.37 6.83 -13.49
C SER A 860 34.65 6.41 -14.21
N ASP A 861 35.52 5.61 -13.59
CA ASP A 861 36.80 5.21 -14.17
C ASP A 861 36.59 4.16 -15.27
N SER A 862 37.23 4.33 -16.43
CA SER A 862 37.14 3.35 -17.53
C SER A 862 37.92 2.07 -17.23
N LEU A 863 37.43 0.94 -17.70
CA LEU A 863 38.10 -0.37 -17.55
C LEU A 863 38.95 -0.71 -18.79
N PRO A 864 40.06 -1.46 -18.63
CA PRO A 864 40.84 -1.94 -19.77
C PRO A 864 40.01 -2.78 -20.73
N ARG A 865 40.12 -2.53 -22.03
CA ARG A 865 39.26 -3.18 -23.05
C ARG A 865 39.80 -4.57 -23.42
N SER A 866 38.91 -5.56 -23.46
CA SER A 866 39.20 -6.95 -23.85
C SER A 866 40.41 -7.59 -23.16
N GLU A 867 40.63 -7.25 -21.88
CA GLU A 867 41.75 -7.76 -21.09
C GLU A 867 41.41 -9.03 -20.33
N PHE A 868 40.17 -9.14 -19.84
CA PHE A 868 39.74 -10.18 -18.90
C PHE A 868 38.94 -11.27 -19.61
N ASP A 869 39.11 -12.53 -19.22
CA ASP A 869 38.30 -13.65 -19.72
C ASP A 869 37.13 -14.00 -18.79
N ALA A 870 37.14 -13.48 -17.57
CA ALA A 870 36.08 -13.63 -16.60
C ALA A 870 35.95 -12.37 -15.72
N ALA A 871 34.77 -12.09 -15.20
CA ALA A 871 34.53 -11.04 -14.20
C ALA A 871 33.64 -11.54 -13.05
N ILE A 872 33.83 -11.00 -11.84
CA ILE A 872 33.00 -11.29 -10.66
C ILE A 872 32.54 -10.02 -9.94
N SER A 873 31.37 -10.13 -9.32
CA SER A 873 30.79 -9.14 -8.40
C SER A 873 30.08 -9.84 -7.25
N PHE A 874 30.36 -9.44 -6.01
CA PHE A 874 29.81 -10.05 -4.81
C PHE A 874 29.32 -8.99 -3.83
N GLY A 875 28.00 -8.80 -3.76
CA GLY A 875 27.37 -7.89 -2.82
C GLY A 875 27.90 -6.46 -2.93
N CYS A 876 28.20 -5.97 -4.13
CA CYS A 876 28.74 -4.63 -4.32
C CYS A 876 28.01 -3.79 -5.37
N LEU A 877 27.26 -4.39 -6.30
CA LEU A 877 26.56 -3.61 -7.35
C LEU A 877 25.48 -2.70 -6.76
N HIS A 878 24.86 -3.09 -5.65
CA HIS A 878 23.89 -2.25 -4.96
C HIS A 878 24.48 -0.99 -4.32
N HIS A 879 25.82 -0.88 -4.25
CA HIS A 879 26.56 0.33 -3.86
C HIS A 879 26.94 1.23 -5.06
N ILE A 880 26.62 0.82 -6.29
CA ILE A 880 26.97 1.55 -7.51
C ILE A 880 25.79 2.40 -7.97
N GLU A 881 26.03 3.70 -8.16
CA GLU A 881 25.01 4.65 -8.64
C GLU A 881 24.84 4.55 -10.17
N ASN A 882 25.95 4.41 -10.89
CA ASN A 882 26.01 4.42 -12.36
C ASN A 882 26.11 3.01 -12.95
N LEU A 883 25.11 2.18 -12.67
CA LEU A 883 25.04 0.76 -13.09
C LEU A 883 25.16 0.59 -14.61
N GLU A 884 24.47 1.43 -15.38
CA GLU A 884 24.46 1.36 -16.85
C GLU A 884 25.87 1.56 -17.43
N TRP A 885 26.63 2.51 -16.87
CA TRP A 885 28.03 2.74 -17.24
C TRP A 885 28.91 1.56 -16.86
N LEU A 886 28.82 1.09 -15.61
CA LEU A 886 29.64 -0.01 -15.12
C LEU A 886 29.41 -1.27 -15.97
N TYR A 887 28.15 -1.63 -16.26
CA TYR A 887 27.85 -2.78 -17.11
C TYR A 887 28.43 -2.65 -18.52
N ALA A 888 28.37 -1.46 -19.12
CA ALA A 888 29.00 -1.22 -20.42
C ALA A 888 30.53 -1.35 -20.37
N GLU A 889 31.16 -0.85 -19.31
CA GLU A 889 32.61 -0.97 -19.11
C GLU A 889 33.04 -2.41 -18.86
N VAL A 890 32.32 -3.17 -18.03
CA VAL A 890 32.60 -4.59 -17.79
C VAL A 890 32.43 -5.39 -19.08
N ALA A 891 31.34 -5.21 -19.82
CA ALA A 891 31.10 -5.90 -21.08
C ALA A 891 32.22 -5.68 -22.11
N ALA A 892 32.74 -4.45 -22.16
CA ALA A 892 33.82 -4.10 -23.06
C ALA A 892 35.22 -4.47 -22.54
N SER A 893 35.36 -4.72 -21.23
CA SER A 893 36.59 -5.24 -20.62
C SER A 893 36.79 -6.74 -20.85
N LEU A 894 35.70 -7.47 -21.09
CA LEU A 894 35.72 -8.89 -21.37
C LEU A 894 36.20 -9.20 -22.79
N ARG A 895 36.98 -10.26 -22.91
CA ARG A 895 37.33 -10.90 -24.18
C ARG A 895 36.08 -11.54 -24.80
N SER A 896 36.11 -11.81 -26.09
CA SER A 896 35.03 -12.57 -26.74
C SER A 896 34.91 -13.96 -26.13
N GLY A 897 33.69 -14.34 -25.74
CA GLY A 897 33.40 -15.56 -25.00
C GLY A 897 33.69 -15.48 -23.49
N GLY A 898 34.05 -14.30 -22.97
CA GLY A 898 34.20 -14.08 -21.55
C GLY A 898 32.86 -14.08 -20.81
N VAL A 899 32.90 -14.44 -19.53
CA VAL A 899 31.73 -14.63 -18.67
C VAL A 899 31.80 -13.69 -17.47
N PHE A 900 30.66 -13.13 -17.08
CA PHE A 900 30.52 -12.29 -15.90
C PHE A 900 29.58 -12.95 -14.91
N TYR A 901 30.03 -13.18 -13.69
CA TYR A 901 29.21 -13.72 -12.62
C TYR A 901 28.93 -12.67 -11.55
N LEU A 902 27.67 -12.55 -11.17
CA LEU A 902 27.27 -11.69 -10.07
C LEU A 902 26.44 -12.49 -9.06
N ASN A 903 26.68 -12.20 -7.79
CA ASN A 903 25.84 -12.62 -6.68
C ASN A 903 25.56 -11.38 -5.82
N GLU A 904 24.33 -10.88 -5.88
CA GLU A 904 24.01 -9.51 -5.50
C GLU A 904 22.67 -9.39 -4.77
N TYR A 905 22.59 -8.41 -3.86
CA TYR A 905 21.32 -7.90 -3.35
C TYR A 905 20.64 -7.10 -4.46
N ALA A 906 19.44 -7.55 -4.86
CA ALA A 906 18.58 -6.91 -5.86
C ALA A 906 17.20 -6.56 -5.28
N GLY A 907 17.12 -6.40 -3.96
CA GLY A 907 15.90 -6.02 -3.26
C GLY A 907 15.60 -4.52 -3.32
N PRO A 908 14.64 -4.03 -2.50
CA PRO A 908 14.25 -2.63 -2.48
C PRO A 908 15.41 -1.66 -2.17
N ASN A 909 15.41 -0.52 -2.86
CA ASN A 909 16.38 0.57 -2.64
C ASN A 909 16.38 1.00 -1.17
N ARG A 910 17.57 1.30 -0.63
CA ARG A 910 17.77 1.70 0.77
C ARG A 910 17.00 0.80 1.74
N PHE A 911 17.00 -0.52 1.50
CA PHE A 911 16.30 -1.51 2.31
C PHE A 911 14.84 -1.15 2.65
N GLN A 912 14.13 -0.48 1.72
CA GLN A 912 12.72 -0.12 1.90
C GLN A 912 11.81 -1.33 1.67
N TYR A 913 11.98 -2.36 2.51
CA TYR A 913 11.22 -3.61 2.48
C TYR A 913 9.71 -3.37 2.56
N SER A 914 8.91 -4.22 1.90
CA SER A 914 7.44 -4.12 1.98
C SER A 914 6.88 -4.40 3.37
N ASP A 915 5.68 -3.88 3.63
CA ASP A 915 4.95 -4.17 4.87
C ASP A 915 4.63 -5.67 5.02
N ALA A 916 4.50 -6.39 3.90
CA ALA A 916 4.30 -7.83 3.90
C ALA A 916 5.55 -8.56 4.44
N LEU A 917 6.73 -8.28 3.88
CA LEU A 917 7.99 -8.84 4.36
C LEU A 917 8.21 -8.51 5.83
N ILE A 918 8.08 -7.25 6.23
CA ILE A 918 8.28 -6.81 7.62
C ILE A 918 7.33 -7.55 8.57
N ARG A 919 6.08 -7.75 8.17
CA ARG A 919 5.07 -8.46 8.98
C ARG A 919 5.42 -9.93 9.17
N GLU A 920 5.80 -10.62 8.11
CA GLU A 920 6.16 -12.05 8.17
C GLU A 920 7.45 -12.25 8.99
N VAL A 921 8.48 -11.44 8.75
CA VAL A 921 9.71 -11.47 9.55
C VAL A 921 9.40 -11.21 11.03
N ASN A 922 8.56 -10.22 11.34
CA ASN A 922 8.13 -9.95 12.73
C ASN A 922 7.30 -11.08 13.37
N LYS A 923 6.65 -11.96 12.60
CA LYS A 923 6.06 -13.18 13.18
C LYS A 923 7.16 -14.14 13.60
N VAL A 924 8.19 -14.32 12.79
CA VAL A 924 9.33 -15.19 13.09
C VAL A 924 10.11 -14.68 14.30
N ILE A 925 10.38 -13.37 14.38
CA ILE A 925 11.09 -12.76 15.52
C ILE A 925 10.44 -13.11 16.86
N ARG A 926 9.10 -13.06 16.92
CA ARG A 926 8.33 -13.40 18.13
C ARG A 926 8.42 -14.87 18.57
N THR A 927 8.93 -15.74 17.70
CA THR A 927 9.16 -17.16 18.01
C THR A 927 10.61 -17.48 18.39
N LEU A 928 11.53 -16.54 18.16
CA LEU A 928 12.94 -16.72 18.49
C LEU A 928 13.18 -16.56 20.00
N PRO A 929 14.16 -17.26 20.58
CA PRO A 929 14.58 -17.02 21.96
C PRO A 929 15.08 -15.58 22.14
N ASP A 930 14.77 -14.95 23.28
CA ASP A 930 15.26 -13.59 23.59
C ASP A 930 16.79 -13.45 23.50
N ALA A 931 17.52 -14.52 23.82
CA ALA A 931 18.98 -14.56 23.71
C ALA A 931 19.51 -14.61 22.27
N ALA A 932 18.64 -14.90 21.29
CA ALA A 932 18.98 -14.99 19.87
C ALA A 932 18.77 -13.67 19.12
N VAL A 933 18.14 -12.66 19.74
CA VAL A 933 17.77 -11.39 19.10
C VAL A 933 18.33 -10.17 19.84
N GLN A 934 18.84 -9.20 19.10
CA GLN A 934 19.27 -7.89 19.57
C GLN A 934 18.12 -6.86 19.54
N THR A 935 17.20 -7.02 18.60
CA THR A 935 15.98 -6.20 18.47
C THR A 935 14.75 -7.11 18.43
N GLN A 936 13.68 -6.68 19.11
CA GLN A 936 12.45 -7.47 19.25
C GLN A 936 11.48 -7.29 18.07
N GLU A 937 11.87 -6.50 17.09
CA GLU A 937 11.11 -6.30 15.85
C GLU A 937 12.00 -5.70 14.76
N LEU A 938 11.72 -6.09 13.52
CA LEU A 938 12.22 -5.44 12.31
C LEU A 938 11.37 -4.18 12.06
N ARG A 939 12.05 -3.03 11.94
CA ARG A 939 11.43 -1.74 11.59
C ARG A 939 12.03 -1.22 10.29
N ARG A 940 11.21 -0.53 9.49
CA ARG A 940 11.71 0.19 8.30
C ARG A 940 12.54 1.39 8.77
N ILE A 941 13.83 1.41 8.39
CA ILE A 941 14.75 2.53 8.64
C ILE A 941 14.52 3.58 7.55
N SER A 942 14.52 4.87 7.90
CA SER A 942 14.33 5.91 6.88
C SER A 942 15.53 5.98 5.94
N PRO A 943 15.34 6.31 4.65
CA PRO A 943 16.43 6.46 3.71
C PRO A 943 17.49 7.48 4.14
N GLU A 944 17.09 8.55 4.83
CA GLU A 944 18.03 9.55 5.37
C GLU A 944 18.96 8.92 6.43
N ALA A 945 18.41 8.12 7.35
CA ALA A 945 19.20 7.44 8.38
C ALA A 945 20.13 6.38 7.78
N ILE A 946 19.72 5.71 6.70
CA ILE A 946 20.59 4.80 5.94
C ILE A 946 21.72 5.60 5.30
N ILE A 947 21.43 6.72 4.64
CA ILE A 947 22.43 7.56 3.96
C ILE A 947 23.41 8.20 4.95
N GLU A 948 22.94 8.60 6.13
CA GLU A 948 23.80 9.07 7.22
C GLU A 948 24.74 7.97 7.75
N THR A 949 24.30 6.70 7.70
CA THR A 949 25.07 5.55 8.18
C THR A 949 26.03 5.01 7.14
N ASP A 950 25.56 4.78 5.92
CA ASP A 950 26.33 4.43 4.72
C ASP A 950 25.66 5.08 3.49
N PRO A 951 26.28 6.12 2.90
CA PRO A 951 25.69 6.86 1.79
C PRO A 951 25.58 6.02 0.50
N SER A 952 26.34 4.93 0.40
CA SER A 952 26.34 4.01 -0.74
C SER A 952 25.40 2.81 -0.57
N GLU A 953 24.80 2.59 0.59
CA GLU A 953 24.06 1.36 0.86
C GLU A 953 22.74 1.21 0.08
N ALA A 954 22.64 0.22 -0.80
CA ALA A 954 21.46 -0.07 -1.63
C ALA A 954 20.90 1.15 -2.41
N ILE A 955 21.74 1.97 -3.04
CA ILE A 955 21.36 3.23 -3.72
C ILE A 955 20.19 3.03 -4.69
N ARG A 956 20.37 2.06 -5.59
CA ARG A 956 19.44 1.67 -6.66
C ARG A 956 19.44 0.14 -6.82
N ALA A 957 19.40 -0.59 -5.70
CA ALA A 957 19.46 -2.05 -5.67
C ALA A 957 18.42 -2.73 -6.59
N ILE A 958 17.21 -2.16 -6.73
CA ILE A 958 16.18 -2.73 -7.61
C ILE A 958 16.57 -2.68 -9.10
N ASP A 959 17.47 -1.77 -9.48
CA ASP A 959 17.94 -1.61 -10.85
C ASP A 959 19.10 -2.57 -11.18
N VAL A 960 19.70 -3.25 -10.20
CA VAL A 960 20.83 -4.18 -10.42
C VAL A 960 20.45 -5.24 -11.45
N ASP A 961 19.29 -5.87 -11.28
CA ASP A 961 18.79 -6.87 -12.23
C ASP A 961 18.27 -6.23 -13.52
N ALA A 962 17.47 -5.17 -13.41
CA ALA A 962 16.83 -4.57 -14.57
C ALA A 962 17.82 -4.00 -15.60
N LYS A 963 18.95 -3.43 -15.15
CA LYS A 963 19.90 -2.72 -16.01
C LYS A 963 20.99 -3.59 -16.62
N LEU A 964 21.23 -4.80 -16.10
CA LEU A 964 22.26 -5.68 -16.68
C LEU A 964 21.92 -6.08 -18.13
N HIS A 965 20.63 -6.19 -18.46
CA HIS A 965 20.12 -6.60 -19.77
C HIS A 965 20.47 -5.64 -20.91
N ASP A 966 20.89 -4.41 -20.60
CA ASP A 966 21.32 -3.44 -21.60
C ASP A 966 22.65 -3.88 -22.24
N SER A 967 23.54 -4.50 -21.45
CA SER A 967 24.90 -4.87 -21.87
C SER A 967 25.15 -6.39 -21.93
N PHE A 968 24.31 -7.19 -21.26
CA PHE A 968 24.51 -8.63 -21.11
C PHE A 968 23.26 -9.46 -21.45
N ASP A 969 23.50 -10.67 -21.93
CA ASP A 969 22.52 -11.76 -22.00
C ASP A 969 22.75 -12.70 -20.80
N VAL A 970 21.67 -13.17 -20.17
CA VAL A 970 21.73 -14.10 -19.04
C VAL A 970 21.90 -15.53 -19.55
N ILE A 971 22.99 -16.19 -19.13
CA ILE A 971 23.28 -17.61 -19.43
C ILE A 971 22.55 -18.52 -18.45
N ASP A 972 22.66 -18.22 -17.16
CA ASP A 972 22.06 -18.94 -16.05
C ASP A 972 21.73 -17.91 -14.97
N GLY A 973 20.49 -17.86 -14.52
CA GLY A 973 20.04 -16.85 -13.57
C GLY A 973 18.96 -17.40 -12.66
N ARG A 974 19.07 -17.07 -11.37
CA ARG A 974 18.12 -17.45 -10.34
C ARG A 974 18.16 -16.45 -9.20
N GLY A 975 17.03 -16.27 -8.53
CA GLY A 975 17.01 -15.71 -7.19
C GLY A 975 17.01 -16.81 -6.15
N TYR A 976 17.63 -16.59 -5.00
CA TYR A 976 17.77 -17.61 -3.95
C TYR A 976 17.21 -17.21 -2.58
N GLY A 977 16.40 -16.15 -2.52
CA GLY A 977 15.66 -15.76 -1.32
C GLY A 977 16.38 -14.69 -0.51
N GLY A 978 16.51 -14.93 0.80
CA GLY A 978 17.06 -13.96 1.75
C GLY A 978 16.03 -12.98 2.34
N GLY A 979 14.77 -13.04 1.93
CA GLY A 979 13.71 -12.17 2.50
C GLY A 979 13.62 -12.25 4.02
N LEU A 980 13.77 -13.45 4.59
CA LEU A 980 13.75 -13.70 6.03
C LEU A 980 15.17 -13.78 6.59
N LEU A 981 16.02 -14.62 6.03
CA LEU A 981 17.34 -14.90 6.61
C LEU A 981 18.26 -13.67 6.61
N TYR A 982 18.35 -12.93 5.50
CA TYR A 982 19.22 -11.76 5.43
C TYR A 982 18.70 -10.63 6.32
N THR A 983 17.39 -10.39 6.34
CA THR A 983 16.82 -9.31 7.18
C THR A 983 16.96 -9.62 8.67
N LEU A 984 16.80 -10.88 9.08
CA LEU A 984 17.13 -11.33 10.43
C LEU A 984 18.60 -11.10 10.75
N TRP A 985 19.51 -11.53 9.87
CA TRP A 985 20.96 -11.43 10.09
C TRP A 985 21.47 -9.99 10.15
N ALA A 986 20.94 -9.13 9.29
CA ALA A 986 21.38 -7.75 9.15
C ALA A 986 20.91 -6.84 10.30
N GLN A 987 19.72 -7.09 10.88
CA GLN A 987 19.08 -6.09 11.75
C GLN A 987 18.51 -6.64 13.08
N VAL A 988 18.37 -7.96 13.21
CA VAL A 988 17.57 -8.54 14.30
C VAL A 988 18.39 -9.42 15.21
N ILE A 989 19.08 -10.41 14.67
CA ILE A 989 19.66 -11.47 15.48
C ILE A 989 20.95 -11.05 16.17
N ASP A 990 21.36 -11.80 17.19
CA ASP A 990 22.71 -11.74 17.72
C ASP A 990 23.62 -12.75 16.99
N PRO A 991 24.59 -12.34 16.16
CA PRO A 991 25.49 -13.26 15.46
C PRO A 991 26.25 -14.17 16.44
N ALA A 992 26.55 -13.71 17.66
CA ALA A 992 27.26 -14.52 18.64
C ALA A 992 26.43 -15.73 19.12
N TYR A 993 25.11 -15.62 19.15
CA TYR A 993 24.21 -16.73 19.46
C TYR A 993 24.28 -17.81 18.37
N PHE A 994 24.14 -17.40 17.12
CA PHE A 994 24.07 -18.31 15.97
C PHE A 994 25.44 -18.88 15.53
N MET A 995 26.55 -18.35 16.06
CA MET A 995 27.89 -18.92 15.86
C MET A 995 28.23 -20.07 16.82
N GLN A 996 27.32 -20.44 17.73
CA GLN A 996 27.49 -21.58 18.65
C GLN A 996 27.17 -22.92 17.98
N LEU A 997 27.89 -23.25 16.90
CA LEU A 997 27.63 -24.42 16.04
C LEU A 997 27.81 -25.79 16.73
N HIS A 998 28.20 -25.80 18.00
CA HIS A 998 28.29 -27.01 18.83
C HIS A 998 27.00 -27.27 19.62
N ASP A 999 26.08 -26.31 19.70
CA ASP A 999 24.78 -26.46 20.36
C ASP A 999 23.75 -27.03 19.36
N PRO A 1000 23.21 -28.24 19.59
CA PRO A 1000 22.21 -28.84 18.72
C PRO A 1000 20.96 -27.97 18.51
N LYS A 1001 20.57 -27.15 19.50
CA LYS A 1001 19.40 -26.27 19.39
C LYS A 1001 19.63 -25.13 18.42
N VAL A 1002 20.86 -24.62 18.36
CA VAL A 1002 21.25 -23.58 17.41
C VAL A 1002 21.24 -24.15 15.99
N LEU A 1003 21.71 -25.39 15.80
CA LEU A 1003 21.67 -26.07 14.50
C LEU A 1003 20.23 -26.36 14.03
N GLU A 1004 19.36 -26.85 14.92
CA GLU A 1004 17.94 -27.09 14.61
C GLU A 1004 17.23 -25.79 14.22
N LEU A 1005 17.48 -24.71 14.98
CA LEU A 1005 16.90 -23.39 14.71
C LEU A 1005 17.40 -22.81 13.37
N LEU A 1006 18.70 -22.93 13.05
CA LEU A 1006 19.25 -22.52 11.76
C LEU A 1006 18.62 -23.30 10.60
N GLY A 1007 18.49 -24.63 10.74
CA GLY A 1007 17.85 -25.47 9.73
C GLY A 1007 16.38 -25.08 9.50
N TRP A 1008 15.64 -24.81 10.58
CA TRP A 1008 14.27 -24.31 10.50
C TRP A 1008 14.18 -22.95 9.80
N LEU A 1009 15.07 -22.01 10.14
CA LEU A 1009 15.09 -20.68 9.50
C LEU A 1009 15.41 -20.76 8.00
N CYS A 1010 16.36 -21.61 7.60
CA CYS A 1010 16.67 -21.86 6.19
C CYS A 1010 15.47 -22.44 5.43
N GLN A 1011 14.83 -23.47 5.99
CA GLN A 1011 13.65 -24.07 5.38
C GLN A 1011 12.51 -23.06 5.25
N LEU A 1012 12.31 -22.23 6.28
CA LEU A 1012 11.25 -21.24 6.29
C LEU A 1012 11.50 -20.11 5.28
N ASP A 1013 12.73 -19.60 5.18
CA ASP A 1013 13.10 -18.60 4.15
C ASP A 1013 12.84 -19.15 2.75
N PHE A 1014 13.27 -20.39 2.48
CA PHE A 1014 13.02 -21.07 1.22
C PHE A 1014 11.52 -21.20 0.92
N GLU A 1015 10.72 -21.73 1.86
CA GLU A 1015 9.29 -21.96 1.67
C GLU A 1015 8.52 -20.66 1.45
N LEU A 1016 8.80 -19.62 2.24
CA LEU A 1016 8.14 -18.33 2.14
C LEU A 1016 8.51 -17.59 0.85
N THR A 1017 9.77 -17.70 0.40
CA THR A 1017 10.19 -17.15 -0.90
C THR A 1017 9.54 -17.95 -2.04
N ALA A 1018 9.53 -19.28 -1.98
CA ALA A 1018 8.98 -20.14 -3.03
C ALA A 1018 7.45 -20.01 -3.18
N SER A 1019 6.72 -19.73 -2.10
CA SER A 1019 5.29 -19.44 -2.13
C SER A 1019 4.96 -18.01 -2.59
N GLY A 1020 5.97 -17.14 -2.75
CA GLY A 1020 5.78 -15.70 -3.01
C GLY A 1020 5.25 -14.93 -1.80
N THR A 1021 5.30 -15.50 -0.60
CA THR A 1021 4.85 -14.86 0.65
C THR A 1021 5.82 -13.77 1.11
N ILE A 1022 7.13 -13.96 0.87
CA ILE A 1022 8.15 -12.92 1.05
C ILE A 1022 8.96 -12.73 -0.23
N GLU A 1023 9.49 -11.53 -0.41
CA GLU A 1023 10.27 -11.13 -1.57
C GLU A 1023 11.58 -11.93 -1.70
N ASN A 1024 12.06 -12.07 -2.93
CA ASN A 1024 13.38 -12.57 -3.24
C ASN A 1024 14.36 -11.39 -3.26
N LEU A 1025 15.33 -11.36 -2.33
CA LEU A 1025 16.22 -10.21 -2.16
C LEU A 1025 17.57 -10.39 -2.86
N PHE A 1026 17.93 -11.63 -3.22
CA PHE A 1026 19.24 -11.93 -3.80
C PHE A 1026 19.15 -12.70 -5.11
N ILE A 1027 20.00 -12.30 -6.05
CA ILE A 1027 20.13 -12.93 -7.36
C ILE A 1027 21.55 -13.49 -7.56
N SER A 1028 21.64 -14.56 -8.32
CA SER A 1028 22.89 -15.18 -8.77
C SER A 1028 22.82 -15.42 -10.27
N HIS A 1029 23.50 -14.58 -11.04
CA HIS A 1029 23.45 -14.57 -12.50
C HIS A 1029 24.84 -14.81 -13.11
N VAL A 1030 24.89 -15.66 -14.12
CA VAL A 1030 26.00 -15.84 -15.04
C VAL A 1030 25.62 -15.21 -16.36
N LEU A 1031 26.47 -14.31 -16.86
CA LEU A 1031 26.19 -13.40 -17.94
C LEU A 1031 27.24 -13.52 -19.05
N CYS A 1032 26.83 -13.29 -20.30
CA CYS A 1032 27.76 -13.00 -21.40
C CYS A 1032 27.43 -11.65 -22.06
N PRO A 1033 28.43 -10.94 -22.62
CA PRO A 1033 28.17 -9.73 -23.38
C PRO A 1033 27.15 -9.95 -24.50
N LYS A 1034 26.26 -8.97 -24.67
CA LYS A 1034 25.10 -9.08 -25.57
C LYS A 1034 25.49 -9.49 -26.99
N GLY A 1035 24.78 -10.48 -27.54
CA GLY A 1035 25.00 -11.00 -28.90
C GLY A 1035 26.12 -12.03 -29.03
N GLN A 1036 26.62 -12.58 -27.91
CA GLN A 1036 27.60 -13.67 -27.89
C GLN A 1036 27.04 -15.03 -27.42
N GLN A 1037 25.72 -15.14 -27.21
CA GLN A 1037 25.08 -16.37 -26.75
C GLN A 1037 25.09 -17.46 -27.85
N GLY A 1038 25.74 -18.59 -27.59
CA GLY A 1038 25.67 -19.81 -28.42
C GLY A 1038 24.78 -20.89 -27.79
N ASP A 1039 24.39 -21.89 -28.58
CA ASP A 1039 23.42 -22.99 -28.27
C ASP A 1039 23.79 -23.96 -27.10
N ARG A 1040 24.58 -23.54 -26.11
CA ARG A 1040 25.29 -24.46 -25.18
C ARG A 1040 24.74 -24.61 -23.76
N TYR A 1041 23.61 -24.01 -23.39
CA TYR A 1041 23.24 -23.91 -21.97
C TYR A 1041 21.87 -24.53 -21.66
N SER A 1042 21.82 -25.42 -20.65
CA SER A 1042 20.60 -26.10 -20.18
C SER A 1042 20.09 -25.52 -18.85
N THR A 1043 18.79 -25.67 -18.59
CA THR A 1043 18.06 -25.15 -17.41
C THR A 1043 18.25 -25.99 -16.14
N TYR A 1044 18.33 -25.33 -14.98
CA TYR A 1044 18.48 -25.84 -13.60
C TYR A 1044 17.18 -26.42 -12.99
N ASP A 1045 17.29 -27.39 -12.07
CA ASP A 1045 16.17 -28.04 -11.35
C ASP A 1045 16.23 -27.76 -9.82
N PRO A 1046 15.40 -26.84 -9.29
CA PRO A 1046 15.42 -26.43 -7.88
C PRO A 1046 14.92 -27.52 -6.90
N GLN A 1047 14.14 -28.51 -7.34
CA GLN A 1047 13.68 -29.59 -6.45
C GLN A 1047 14.79 -30.57 -6.09
N ALA A 1048 15.77 -30.76 -6.99
CA ALA A 1048 16.92 -31.61 -6.76
C ALA A 1048 17.89 -31.02 -5.71
N ALA A 1049 18.00 -29.69 -5.64
CA ALA A 1049 18.85 -28.97 -4.68
C ALA A 1049 18.29 -29.01 -3.25
N MET A 1050 16.99 -28.76 -3.06
CA MET A 1050 16.34 -28.82 -1.75
C MET A 1050 16.45 -30.20 -1.10
N LYS A 1051 16.34 -31.27 -1.90
CA LYS A 1051 16.50 -32.64 -1.41
C LYS A 1051 17.93 -32.91 -0.90
N ALA A 1052 18.94 -32.35 -1.56
CA ALA A 1052 20.33 -32.49 -1.12
C ALA A 1052 20.62 -31.76 0.21
N HIS A 1053 19.92 -30.63 0.48
CA HIS A 1053 20.02 -29.90 1.75
C HIS A 1053 19.47 -30.70 2.93
N SER A 1054 18.26 -31.23 2.78
CA SER A 1054 17.63 -32.09 3.80
C SER A 1054 18.52 -33.28 4.15
N ASP A 1055 19.10 -33.92 3.14
CA ASP A 1055 20.03 -35.05 3.31
C ASP A 1055 21.32 -34.65 4.07
N PHE A 1056 21.83 -33.42 3.89
CA PHE A 1056 23.01 -32.90 4.59
C PHE A 1056 22.72 -32.56 6.06
N VAL A 1057 21.60 -31.89 6.35
CA VAL A 1057 21.19 -31.55 7.72
C VAL A 1057 20.95 -32.82 8.53
N GLU A 1058 20.28 -33.81 7.95
CA GLU A 1058 20.12 -35.13 8.57
C GLU A 1058 21.47 -35.83 8.80
N ALA A 1059 22.44 -35.68 7.88
CA ALA A 1059 23.78 -36.23 8.05
C ALA A 1059 24.59 -35.55 9.19
N GLN A 1060 24.46 -34.23 9.38
CA GLN A 1060 25.09 -33.51 10.50
C GLN A 1060 24.45 -33.87 11.84
N ILE A 1061 23.12 -33.99 11.88
CA ILE A 1061 22.37 -34.48 13.06
C ILE A 1061 22.80 -35.92 13.40
N ALA A 1062 22.94 -36.79 12.39
CA ALA A 1062 23.39 -38.17 12.58
C ALA A 1062 24.86 -38.27 13.03
N ALA A 1063 25.73 -37.34 12.61
CA ALA A 1063 27.14 -37.29 13.02
C ALA A 1063 27.33 -36.87 14.49
N LEU A 1064 26.35 -36.19 15.10
CA LEU A 1064 26.41 -35.68 16.48
C LEU A 1064 25.87 -36.66 17.54
N GLY A 1065 25.23 -37.76 17.12
CA GLY A 1065 24.75 -38.82 18.02
C GLY A 1065 23.39 -38.51 18.67
N ASP A 1066 22.53 -39.54 18.66
CA ASP A 1066 21.13 -39.64 19.10
C ASP A 1066 20.44 -38.36 19.65
N PRO A 1067 19.60 -37.69 18.84
CA PRO A 1067 18.83 -36.51 19.25
C PRO A 1067 17.55 -36.87 20.06
N HIS A 1068 17.20 -38.15 20.25
CA HIS A 1068 16.01 -38.54 21.02
C HIS A 1068 16.16 -38.48 22.55
N ALA A 1069 17.17 -37.76 23.05
CA ALA A 1069 17.40 -37.59 24.48
C ALA A 1069 17.24 -36.15 24.99
N VAL A 1070 16.39 -35.29 24.39
CA VAL A 1070 15.75 -34.15 25.09
C VAL A 1070 14.37 -33.87 24.52
#